data_AF-A0A3B8WA67-F1
#
_entry.id   AF-A0A3B8WA67-F1
#
_cell.length_a   1.000
_cell.length_b   1.000
_cell.length_c   1.000
_cell.angle_alpha   90.00
_cell.angle_beta   90.00
_cell.angle_gamma   90.00
#
_symmetry.space_group_name_H-M   'P 1'
#
loop_
_entity.id
_entity.type
_entity.pdbx_description
1 polymer ?
#
loop_
_entity_poly.entity_id
_entity_poly.type
_entity_poly.pdbx_seq_one_letter_code
_entity_poly.pdbx_strand_id
1 'polypeptide(L)'
;MSKDRYICIHGHFYQPPRENAWLEVIELQDSAHPYHDWNERISAECYAPNGYSRILGQDHVIKNIVNNYTRISFNFGPTLLSWMEEYDKAAYEAVLEADRESMKLFSGHGSAMAQVYNHMIMPLANKRDKDTQVLWGLRDFEFRFNRKAEGIWLAETAVDIETLEVLADHDIKFTVLAPRQAHAVRKLGDDDWTSVNDHSINTRVAYRCLLPSGRSLVLFFYDGRVSQGVAFDGLLNDGQRFSDSLLNSFNGEEGPQLVHIATDGETYGHHHKHGDMALAFCLDTIEKGKKAKLTNYAEFCEKFPPRHEVQINENSSWSCVHGVERWRSDCGCNSGNGYHQKWRKPLRESLDWLRDIVTEVFEREGSLIFRDPWEARNEYISVILRRNDDTIRKFLKDNVVTDASSTKVLRLMEMMRHSMLMYTSCGWFFDEVSGIETTQVMQYACRVIQLASQVGGSDLELEFLKKLELVPSNIPSLGNAAAVYKKYVLPARTNLQRVGMHVAVSSLFEEEADALTIFNYTTHNESFIKKEAGEQKLALGITRVKSLVTRSEKKFAFAVIYLGKHNIIGNISIDMAPDRFAGMQFRMVKAFEEGKLGDVIGVMQQYFGPEKYTLWQLFKDEKRKILDLITQQSMAELEASLRRAYNQDYLLINALATNEIPIPNAYRTTFEYILNADLFNCFQPERINIKDVERISAELIKWDLKIEDPEKLARLAGESIYRELKRISSERENVKRIQRLNRLFPLLEQFELEPNLHNTQNLYFEIAGLLKEWEDEGNAEWMAQFNQLGDNLGVKVEL
;
A
#
# COMPACT_ATOMS: atom_id res chain seq x y z
N MET A 1 -24.64 -31.68 27.53
CA MET A 1 -24.23 -30.28 27.73
C MET A 1 -23.42 -29.87 26.50
N SER A 2 -23.81 -28.79 25.83
CA SER A 2 -23.00 -28.25 24.71
C SER A 2 -21.62 -27.91 25.27
N LYS A 3 -20.56 -28.51 24.71
CA LYS A 3 -19.19 -28.13 25.06
C LYS A 3 -18.98 -26.71 24.55
N ASP A 4 -18.63 -25.78 25.44
CA ASP A 4 -18.31 -24.39 25.13
C ASP A 4 -17.02 -24.33 24.28
N ARG A 5 -17.18 -24.44 22.96
CA ARG A 5 -16.10 -24.53 21.98
C ARG A 5 -16.09 -23.29 21.09
N TYR A 6 -14.98 -22.57 21.12
CA TYR A 6 -14.80 -21.32 20.42
C TYR A 6 -13.60 -21.39 19.48
N ILE A 7 -13.72 -20.78 18.31
CA ILE A 7 -12.64 -20.65 17.32
C ILE A 7 -12.39 -19.17 17.05
N CYS A 8 -11.12 -18.77 17.04
CA CYS A 8 -10.69 -17.43 16.62
C CYS A 8 -9.51 -17.56 15.65
N ILE A 9 -9.64 -17.00 14.45
CA ILE A 9 -8.54 -16.87 13.50
C ILE A 9 -8.05 -15.43 13.58
N HIS A 10 -6.73 -15.21 13.70
CA HIS A 10 -6.15 -13.87 13.69
C HIS A 10 -5.25 -13.66 12.46
N GLY A 11 -5.54 -12.61 11.69
CA GLY A 11 -4.69 -12.16 10.58
C GLY A 11 -3.96 -10.86 10.92
N HIS A 12 -2.62 -10.89 10.88
CA HIS A 12 -1.76 -9.73 11.04
C HIS A 12 -1.42 -9.11 9.68
N PHE A 13 -2.11 -8.04 9.27
CA PHE A 13 -1.91 -7.42 7.95
C PHE A 13 -1.00 -6.20 8.07
N TYR A 14 0.14 -6.21 7.37
CA TYR A 14 1.12 -5.13 7.49
C TYR A 14 2.03 -5.04 6.27
N GLN A 15 2.28 -3.79 5.88
CA GLN A 15 3.30 -3.44 4.91
C GLN A 15 4.24 -2.41 5.51
N PRO A 16 5.57 -2.58 5.39
CA PRO A 16 6.50 -1.57 5.85
C PRO A 16 6.26 -0.22 5.18
N PRO A 17 6.54 0.89 5.89
CA PRO A 17 6.60 2.21 5.28
C PRO A 17 7.58 2.18 4.10
N ARG A 18 7.08 2.41 2.89
CA ARG A 18 7.85 2.41 1.63
C ARG A 18 7.92 3.79 0.98
N GLU A 19 7.30 4.77 1.62
CA GLU A 19 7.22 6.13 1.13
C GLU A 19 8.61 6.74 1.07
N ASN A 20 8.92 7.42 -0.04
CA ASN A 20 10.12 8.23 -0.11
C ASN A 20 10.09 9.29 1.00
N ALA A 21 11.14 9.33 1.84
CA ALA A 21 11.21 10.13 3.06
C ALA A 21 11.09 11.65 2.85
N TRP A 22 11.10 12.12 1.60
CA TRP A 22 10.84 13.51 1.25
C TRP A 22 9.57 13.74 0.46
N LEU A 23 9.11 12.75 -0.32
CA LEU A 23 7.94 12.89 -1.19
C LEU A 23 6.65 12.44 -0.49
N GLU A 24 6.75 11.63 0.58
CA GLU A 24 5.63 10.98 1.29
C GLU A 24 4.74 10.14 0.37
N VAL A 25 5.31 9.62 -0.72
CA VAL A 25 4.65 8.68 -1.63
C VAL A 25 5.56 7.49 -1.89
N ILE A 26 4.97 6.34 -2.16
CA ILE A 26 5.71 5.17 -2.61
C ILE A 26 6.06 5.43 -4.08
N GLU A 27 7.35 5.39 -4.43
CA GLU A 27 7.78 5.47 -5.83
C GLU A 27 7.61 4.09 -6.50
N LEU A 28 7.47 4.07 -7.82
CA LEU A 28 7.34 2.83 -8.61
C LEU A 28 8.40 1.79 -8.26
N GLN A 29 7.97 0.55 -8.00
CA GLN A 29 8.83 -0.58 -7.68
C GLN A 29 8.74 -1.64 -8.78
N ASP A 30 9.79 -1.74 -9.62
CA ASP A 30 9.73 -2.59 -10.83
C ASP A 30 9.52 -4.09 -10.52
N SER A 31 9.86 -4.54 -9.31
CA SER A 31 9.61 -5.92 -8.86
C SER A 31 8.14 -6.23 -8.53
N ALA A 32 7.27 -5.21 -8.48
CA ALA A 32 5.84 -5.36 -8.25
C ALA A 32 5.01 -5.44 -9.55
N HIS A 33 5.66 -5.36 -10.73
CA HIS A 33 4.98 -5.39 -12.03
C HIS A 33 3.98 -6.56 -12.14
N PRO A 34 2.76 -6.34 -12.70
CA PRO A 34 2.31 -5.15 -13.43
C PRO A 34 1.83 -3.97 -12.56
N TYR A 35 1.82 -4.13 -11.23
CA TYR A 35 1.40 -3.08 -10.30
C TYR A 35 2.47 -2.00 -10.13
N HIS A 36 2.06 -0.81 -9.69
CA HIS A 36 2.93 0.32 -9.42
C HIS A 36 3.93 -0.01 -8.31
N ASP A 37 3.47 -0.62 -7.23
CA ASP A 37 4.29 -0.98 -6.08
C ASP A 37 3.75 -2.21 -5.34
N TRP A 38 4.51 -2.68 -4.34
CA TRP A 38 4.16 -3.88 -3.59
C TRP A 38 2.89 -3.73 -2.76
N ASN A 39 2.52 -2.53 -2.30
CA ASN A 39 1.27 -2.35 -1.57
C ASN A 39 0.09 -2.55 -2.51
N GLU A 40 0.13 -1.97 -3.71
CA GLU A 40 -0.92 -2.16 -4.72
C GLU A 40 -1.08 -3.63 -5.10
N ARG A 41 0.05 -4.31 -5.37
CA ARG A 41 0.04 -5.74 -5.68
C ARG A 41 -0.60 -6.59 -4.59
N ILE A 42 -0.16 -6.40 -3.35
CA ILE A 42 -0.65 -7.22 -2.23
C ILE A 42 -2.10 -6.86 -1.88
N SER A 43 -2.52 -5.61 -2.06
CA SER A 43 -3.93 -5.24 -1.91
C SER A 43 -4.83 -5.98 -2.91
N ALA A 44 -4.41 -6.04 -4.17
CA ALA A 44 -5.14 -6.76 -5.22
C ALA A 44 -5.13 -8.29 -5.00
N GLU A 45 -4.03 -8.84 -4.47
CA GLU A 45 -3.86 -10.29 -4.27
C GLU A 45 -4.41 -10.79 -2.91
N CYS A 46 -4.61 -9.92 -1.91
CA CYS A 46 -4.97 -10.33 -0.55
C CYS A 46 -6.01 -9.43 0.13
N TYR A 47 -5.75 -8.13 0.30
CA TYR A 47 -6.61 -7.29 1.16
C TYR A 47 -8.01 -7.09 0.57
N ALA A 48 -8.09 -6.70 -0.70
CA ALA A 48 -9.36 -6.54 -1.40
C ALA A 48 -10.12 -7.88 -1.56
N PRO A 49 -9.49 -9.00 -1.97
CA PRO A 49 -10.14 -10.30 -2.02
C PRO A 49 -10.75 -10.76 -0.70
N ASN A 50 -10.10 -10.54 0.46
CA ASN A 50 -10.67 -10.93 1.74
C ASN A 50 -11.91 -10.11 2.14
N GLY A 51 -12.02 -8.86 1.68
CA GLY A 51 -13.22 -8.04 1.84
C GLY A 51 -14.42 -8.55 1.02
N TYR A 52 -14.16 -9.35 -0.03
CA TYR A 52 -15.15 -9.85 -0.97
C TYR A 52 -14.82 -11.29 -1.39
N SER A 53 -14.59 -12.20 -0.45
CA SER A 53 -14.11 -13.53 -0.80
C SER A 53 -15.23 -14.42 -1.35
N ARG A 54 -14.93 -15.23 -2.37
CA ARG A 54 -15.93 -16.08 -3.05
C ARG A 54 -16.04 -17.44 -2.38
N ILE A 55 -17.28 -17.91 -2.22
CA ILE A 55 -17.59 -19.30 -1.89
C ILE A 55 -18.17 -19.96 -3.15
N LEU A 56 -17.47 -20.98 -3.65
CA LEU A 56 -17.86 -21.71 -4.86
C LEU A 56 -18.79 -22.90 -4.54
N GLY A 57 -19.67 -23.23 -5.49
CA GLY A 57 -20.46 -24.46 -5.52
C GLY A 57 -19.76 -25.63 -6.22
N GLN A 58 -20.49 -26.75 -6.41
CA GLN A 58 -19.97 -27.98 -7.03
C GLN A 58 -19.54 -27.80 -8.50
N ASP A 59 -20.08 -26.80 -9.20
CA ASP A 59 -19.80 -26.51 -10.62
C ASP A 59 -18.86 -25.29 -10.80
N HIS A 60 -18.05 -24.93 -9.78
CA HIS A 60 -17.21 -23.72 -9.76
C HIS A 60 -17.95 -22.38 -9.88
N VAL A 61 -19.27 -22.41 -9.77
CA VAL A 61 -20.12 -21.21 -9.77
C VAL A 61 -20.09 -20.52 -8.41
N ILE A 62 -20.01 -19.19 -8.41
CA ILE A 62 -20.04 -18.39 -7.18
C ILE A 62 -21.44 -18.48 -6.57
N LYS A 63 -21.51 -19.02 -5.35
CA LYS A 63 -22.74 -19.12 -4.55
C LYS A 63 -22.90 -18.00 -3.54
N ASN A 64 -21.78 -17.49 -3.03
CA ASN A 64 -21.78 -16.41 -2.04
C ASN A 64 -20.51 -15.57 -2.16
N ILE A 65 -20.62 -14.29 -1.78
CA ILE A 65 -19.49 -13.36 -1.64
C ILE A 65 -19.55 -12.80 -0.22
N VAL A 66 -18.48 -13.02 0.54
CA VAL A 66 -18.44 -12.75 1.97
C VAL A 66 -17.22 -11.92 2.34
N ASN A 67 -17.38 -11.05 3.33
CA ASN A 67 -16.25 -10.34 3.93
C ASN A 67 -15.64 -11.19 5.05
N ASN A 68 -14.44 -11.75 4.84
CA ASN A 68 -13.77 -12.61 5.83
C ASN A 68 -13.47 -11.86 7.13
N TYR A 69 -13.15 -10.56 7.05
CA TYR A 69 -12.81 -9.72 8.20
C TYR A 69 -13.95 -9.64 9.23
N THR A 70 -15.21 -9.83 8.82
CA THR A 70 -16.37 -9.81 9.75
C THR A 70 -16.36 -10.95 10.75
N ARG A 71 -15.62 -12.04 10.46
CA ARG A 71 -15.70 -13.33 11.17
C ARG A 71 -14.36 -13.80 11.74
N ILE A 72 -13.28 -13.07 11.50
CA ILE A 72 -11.94 -13.30 12.08
C ILE A 72 -11.56 -12.13 12.96
N SER A 73 -10.62 -12.31 13.88
CA SER A 73 -9.90 -11.20 14.47
C SER A 73 -8.80 -10.73 13.51
N PHE A 74 -8.48 -9.45 13.48
CA PHE A 74 -7.41 -8.95 12.62
C PHE A 74 -6.78 -7.68 13.18
N ASN A 75 -5.57 -7.37 12.74
CA ASN A 75 -5.03 -6.02 12.82
C ASN A 75 -4.55 -5.59 11.43
N PHE A 76 -4.67 -4.29 11.13
CA PHE A 76 -3.98 -3.67 10.00
C PHE A 76 -3.00 -2.64 10.52
N GLY A 77 -1.78 -2.62 9.97
CA GLY A 77 -0.78 -1.62 10.34
C GLY A 77 -1.21 -0.19 9.95
N PRO A 78 -0.98 0.83 10.80
CA PRO A 78 -1.37 2.22 10.51
C PRO A 78 -0.83 2.78 9.19
N THR A 79 0.38 2.39 8.81
CA THR A 79 1.03 2.81 7.56
C THR A 79 0.32 2.21 6.34
N LEU A 80 -0.08 0.95 6.42
CA LEU A 80 -0.89 0.30 5.40
C LEU A 80 -2.29 0.92 5.30
N LEU A 81 -2.96 1.17 6.43
CA LEU A 81 -4.29 1.81 6.43
C LEU A 81 -4.25 3.21 5.83
N SER A 82 -3.20 3.99 6.10
CA SER A 82 -3.00 5.31 5.50
C SER A 82 -2.86 5.22 3.98
N TRP A 83 -2.10 4.24 3.49
CA TRP A 83 -1.97 4.00 2.05
C TRP A 83 -3.30 3.53 1.42
N MET A 84 -4.01 2.59 2.06
CA MET A 84 -5.28 2.08 1.54
C MET A 84 -6.34 3.18 1.46
N GLU A 85 -6.39 4.10 2.43
CA GLU A 85 -7.33 5.22 2.44
C GLU A 85 -7.22 6.10 1.17
N GLU A 86 -6.00 6.27 0.64
CA GLU A 86 -5.74 7.08 -0.56
C GLU A 86 -5.78 6.26 -1.85
N TYR A 87 -5.20 5.06 -1.86
CA TYR A 87 -4.95 4.29 -3.08
C TYR A 87 -5.85 3.06 -3.28
N ASP A 88 -6.47 2.52 -2.23
CA ASP A 88 -7.43 1.40 -2.31
C ASP A 88 -8.61 1.60 -1.34
N LYS A 89 -9.36 2.67 -1.60
CA LYS A 89 -10.47 3.11 -0.74
C LYS A 89 -11.54 2.02 -0.55
N ALA A 90 -11.78 1.18 -1.56
CA ALA A 90 -12.79 0.13 -1.47
C ALA A 90 -12.38 -0.98 -0.49
N ALA A 91 -11.11 -1.41 -0.51
CA ALA A 91 -10.61 -2.36 0.48
C ALA A 91 -10.56 -1.73 1.88
N TYR A 92 -10.15 -0.47 1.99
CA TYR A 92 -10.14 0.28 3.24
C TYR A 92 -11.53 0.32 3.90
N GLU A 93 -12.55 0.72 3.15
CA GLU A 93 -13.93 0.78 3.64
C GLU A 93 -14.46 -0.61 4.02
N ALA A 94 -14.13 -1.66 3.27
CA ALA A 94 -14.51 -3.03 3.59
C ALA A 94 -13.92 -3.53 4.93
N VAL A 95 -12.70 -3.11 5.28
CA VAL A 95 -12.05 -3.43 6.56
C VAL A 95 -12.74 -2.69 7.72
N LEU A 96 -13.04 -1.40 7.56
CA LEU A 96 -13.73 -0.62 8.60
C LEU A 96 -15.17 -1.12 8.83
N GLU A 97 -15.89 -1.43 7.76
CA GLU A 97 -17.25 -1.97 7.85
C GLU A 97 -17.25 -3.35 8.50
N ALA A 98 -16.25 -4.18 8.21
CA ALA A 98 -16.13 -5.49 8.82
C ALA A 98 -16.03 -5.43 10.34
N ASP A 99 -15.28 -4.46 10.88
CA ASP A 99 -15.20 -4.25 12.33
C ASP A 99 -16.57 -3.89 12.91
N ARG A 100 -17.30 -2.97 12.27
CA ARG A 100 -18.65 -2.56 12.70
C ARG A 100 -19.65 -3.71 12.65
N GLU A 101 -19.66 -4.49 11.57
CA GLU A 101 -20.55 -5.64 11.42
C GLU A 101 -20.20 -6.76 12.41
N SER A 102 -18.91 -7.00 12.67
CA SER A 102 -18.46 -8.00 13.63
C SER A 102 -18.94 -7.72 15.06
N MET A 103 -19.13 -6.44 15.45
CA MET A 103 -19.71 -6.09 16.76
C MET A 103 -21.12 -6.66 16.95
N LYS A 104 -21.90 -6.82 15.87
CA LYS A 104 -23.23 -7.45 15.91
C LYS A 104 -23.13 -8.97 16.15
N LEU A 105 -22.04 -9.58 15.69
CA LEU A 105 -21.79 -11.02 15.82
C LEU A 105 -21.15 -11.38 17.16
N PHE A 106 -20.30 -10.51 17.71
CA PHE A 106 -19.45 -10.81 18.86
C PHE A 106 -19.79 -9.97 20.10
N SER A 107 -21.06 -9.93 20.48
CA SER A 107 -21.55 -9.32 21.74
C SER A 107 -21.13 -7.85 21.94
N GLY A 108 -20.98 -7.08 20.87
CA GLY A 108 -20.54 -5.68 20.91
C GLY A 108 -19.03 -5.48 20.73
N HIS A 109 -18.23 -6.53 20.61
CA HIS A 109 -16.79 -6.44 20.38
C HIS A 109 -16.44 -6.49 18.90
N GLY A 110 -15.71 -5.50 18.42
CA GLY A 110 -15.22 -5.50 17.04
C GLY A 110 -14.01 -6.41 16.84
N SER A 111 -13.89 -6.96 15.64
CA SER A 111 -12.82 -7.87 15.23
C SER A 111 -11.44 -7.21 15.07
N ALA A 112 -11.42 -5.90 14.81
CA ALA A 112 -10.20 -5.14 14.63
C ALA A 112 -9.46 -4.94 15.95
N MET A 113 -8.15 -5.09 15.89
CA MET A 113 -7.20 -4.87 16.96
C MET A 113 -6.21 -3.77 16.56
N ALA A 114 -5.76 -2.95 17.51
CA ALA A 114 -4.74 -1.94 17.23
C ALA A 114 -3.38 -2.61 16.94
N GLN A 115 -2.43 -1.84 16.41
CA GLN A 115 -1.03 -2.24 16.26
C GLN A 115 -0.13 -1.12 16.74
N VAL A 116 1.06 -1.44 17.27
CA VAL A 116 2.12 -0.44 17.44
C VAL A 116 2.44 0.25 16.11
N TYR A 117 2.59 1.58 16.15
CA TYR A 117 2.38 2.43 14.97
C TYR A 117 3.27 2.13 13.75
N ASN A 118 4.59 2.11 13.92
CA ASN A 118 5.57 1.89 12.84
C ASN A 118 6.11 0.45 12.80
N HIS A 119 5.43 -0.49 13.46
CA HIS A 119 5.89 -1.88 13.57
C HIS A 119 7.35 -2.00 14.11
N MET A 120 7.64 -1.21 15.14
CA MET A 120 8.93 -1.18 15.83
C MET A 120 9.05 -2.37 16.79
N ILE A 121 10.23 -3.01 16.85
CA ILE A 121 10.51 -4.07 17.82
C ILE A 121 10.62 -3.46 19.22
N MET A 122 9.50 -3.53 19.95
CA MET A 122 9.31 -2.82 21.22
C MET A 122 10.40 -3.14 22.24
N PRO A 123 10.81 -4.41 22.49
CA PRO A 123 11.86 -4.69 23.48
C PRO A 123 13.23 -4.07 23.18
N LEU A 124 13.46 -3.65 21.93
CA LEU A 124 14.70 -2.98 21.51
C LEU A 124 14.56 -1.45 21.45
N ALA A 125 13.38 -0.91 21.72
CA ALA A 125 13.10 0.51 21.76
C ALA A 125 13.32 1.07 23.18
N ASN A 126 13.65 2.36 23.28
CA ASN A 126 13.66 3.04 24.57
C ASN A 126 12.20 3.26 25.06
N LYS A 127 12.02 3.47 26.37
CA LYS A 127 10.70 3.64 26.99
C LYS A 127 9.86 4.76 26.35
N ARG A 128 10.44 5.92 26.03
CA ARG A 128 9.72 7.04 25.40
C ARG A 128 9.16 6.64 24.03
N ASP A 129 9.94 5.92 23.22
CA ASP A 129 9.49 5.45 21.93
C ASP A 129 8.44 4.34 22.08
N LYS A 130 8.59 3.44 23.07
CA LYS A 130 7.54 2.46 23.40
C LYS A 130 6.19 3.15 23.67
N ASP A 131 6.18 4.16 24.56
CA ASP A 131 4.96 4.90 24.91
C ASP A 131 4.33 5.58 23.68
N THR A 132 5.15 6.25 22.85
CA THR A 132 4.65 6.90 21.62
C THR A 132 4.14 5.90 20.59
N GLN A 133 4.79 4.75 20.40
CA GLN A 133 4.34 3.72 19.45
C GLN A 133 2.98 3.14 19.82
N VAL A 134 2.71 2.95 21.11
CA VAL A 134 1.42 2.48 21.62
C VAL A 134 0.37 3.58 21.50
N LEU A 135 0.68 4.78 21.98
CA LEU A 135 -0.24 5.92 21.90
C LEU A 135 -0.65 6.22 20.44
N TRP A 136 0.31 6.31 19.53
CA TRP A 136 0.03 6.60 18.12
C TRP A 136 -0.79 5.48 17.46
N GLY A 137 -0.48 4.21 17.77
CA GLY A 137 -1.25 3.07 17.31
C GLY A 137 -2.71 3.10 17.77
N LEU A 138 -2.95 3.50 19.03
CA LEU A 138 -4.29 3.65 19.58
C LEU A 138 -5.04 4.83 18.98
N ARG A 139 -4.38 5.97 18.78
CA ARG A 139 -4.98 7.16 18.18
C ARG A 139 -5.33 6.94 16.71
N ASP A 140 -4.49 6.24 15.95
CA ASP A 140 -4.81 5.82 14.58
C ASP A 140 -6.02 4.88 14.56
N PHE A 141 -6.04 3.88 15.44
CA PHE A 141 -7.17 2.96 15.58
C PHE A 141 -8.47 3.70 15.89
N GLU A 142 -8.48 4.58 16.90
CA GLU A 142 -9.65 5.36 17.29
C GLU A 142 -10.14 6.27 16.16
N PHE A 143 -9.21 6.89 15.42
CA PHE A 143 -9.53 7.76 14.29
C PHE A 143 -10.24 7.01 13.16
N ARG A 144 -9.83 5.76 12.87
CA ARG A 144 -10.35 4.98 11.74
C ARG A 144 -11.60 4.17 12.09
N PHE A 145 -11.56 3.44 13.21
CA PHE A 145 -12.62 2.52 13.61
C PHE A 145 -13.67 3.18 14.52
N ASN A 146 -13.44 4.43 14.96
CA ASN A 146 -14.37 5.21 15.78
C ASN A 146 -14.79 4.50 17.09
N ARG A 147 -13.87 3.73 17.68
CA ARG A 147 -14.00 3.11 19.01
C ARG A 147 -12.61 2.92 19.63
N LYS A 148 -12.56 2.71 20.95
CA LYS A 148 -11.31 2.34 21.63
C LYS A 148 -10.89 0.93 21.28
N ALA A 149 -9.59 0.71 21.12
CA ALA A 149 -9.03 -0.64 20.99
C ALA A 149 -9.04 -1.36 22.33
N GLU A 150 -9.31 -2.67 22.31
CA GLU A 150 -9.28 -3.51 23.51
C GLU A 150 -7.99 -4.33 23.60
N GLY A 151 -7.41 -4.65 22.45
CA GLY A 151 -6.11 -5.32 22.34
C GLY A 151 -5.19 -4.58 21.38
N ILE A 152 -3.91 -4.94 21.42
CA ILE A 152 -2.89 -4.41 20.50
C ILE A 152 -1.95 -5.52 20.03
N TRP A 153 -1.64 -5.53 18.75
CA TRP A 153 -0.61 -6.37 18.15
C TRP A 153 0.77 -5.72 18.32
N LEU A 154 1.68 -6.43 18.96
CA LEU A 154 3.09 -6.06 19.05
C LEU A 154 3.80 -6.52 17.78
N ALA A 155 4.66 -5.68 17.23
CA ALA A 155 5.45 -6.03 16.04
C ALA A 155 6.21 -7.34 16.27
N GLU A 156 5.99 -8.33 15.41
CA GLU A 156 6.59 -9.67 15.52
C GLU A 156 6.24 -10.40 16.83
N THR A 157 5.14 -10.01 17.49
CA THR A 157 4.79 -10.36 18.88
C THR A 157 5.95 -10.15 19.87
N ALA A 158 6.89 -9.27 19.53
CA ALA A 158 8.10 -9.08 20.30
C ALA A 158 7.78 -8.42 21.64
N VAL A 159 8.17 -9.05 22.75
CA VAL A 159 7.69 -8.68 24.08
C VAL A 159 8.79 -8.80 25.15
N ASP A 160 8.72 -7.88 26.12
CA ASP A 160 9.41 -7.84 27.40
C ASP A 160 8.45 -7.28 28.46
N ILE A 161 8.79 -7.38 29.75
CA ILE A 161 7.92 -6.89 30.83
C ILE A 161 7.70 -5.37 30.73
N GLU A 162 8.72 -4.59 30.35
CA GLU A 162 8.58 -3.14 30.17
C GLU A 162 7.55 -2.80 29.08
N THR A 163 7.50 -3.57 27.98
CA THR A 163 6.48 -3.40 26.93
C THR A 163 5.09 -3.71 27.46
N LEU A 164 4.92 -4.79 28.25
CA LEU A 164 3.62 -5.11 28.84
C LEU A 164 3.15 -4.05 29.85
N GLU A 165 4.08 -3.45 30.61
CA GLU A 165 3.78 -2.29 31.47
C GLU A 165 3.31 -1.10 30.65
N VAL A 166 3.96 -0.77 29.53
CA VAL A 166 3.48 0.27 28.61
C VAL A 166 2.06 -0.02 28.14
N LEU A 167 1.77 -1.27 27.75
CA LEU A 167 0.41 -1.63 27.31
C LEU A 167 -0.63 -1.43 28.42
N ALA A 168 -0.30 -1.87 29.64
CA ALA A 168 -1.16 -1.69 30.80
C ALA A 168 -1.31 -0.19 31.19
N ASP A 169 -0.30 0.63 30.95
CA ASP A 169 -0.34 2.09 31.13
C ASP A 169 -1.32 2.79 30.20
N HIS A 170 -1.59 2.19 29.04
CA HIS A 170 -2.53 2.67 28.05
C HIS A 170 -3.89 1.92 28.06
N ASP A 171 -4.24 1.28 29.18
CA ASP A 171 -5.52 0.58 29.38
C ASP A 171 -5.81 -0.55 28.36
N ILE A 172 -4.77 -1.13 27.75
CA ILE A 172 -4.93 -2.31 26.89
C ILE A 172 -5.34 -3.50 27.75
N LYS A 173 -6.30 -4.29 27.27
CA LYS A 173 -6.80 -5.47 28.00
C LYS A 173 -6.00 -6.73 27.67
N PHE A 174 -5.62 -6.93 26.41
CA PHE A 174 -4.94 -8.14 25.98
C PHE A 174 -3.95 -7.95 24.82
N THR A 175 -3.06 -8.92 24.66
CA THR A 175 -2.26 -9.11 23.44
C THR A 175 -2.07 -10.61 23.14
N VAL A 176 -1.52 -10.93 21.98
CA VAL A 176 -1.36 -12.30 21.45
C VAL A 176 0.12 -12.60 21.29
N LEU A 177 0.56 -13.77 21.78
CA LEU A 177 1.96 -14.21 21.76
C LEU A 177 2.08 -15.64 21.21
N ALA A 178 3.28 -16.00 20.78
CA ALA A 178 3.61 -17.37 20.40
C ALA A 178 3.81 -18.28 21.64
N PRO A 179 3.45 -19.57 21.55
CA PRO A 179 3.61 -20.55 22.65
C PRO A 179 4.98 -20.53 23.34
N ARG A 180 6.06 -20.43 22.56
CA ARG A 180 7.45 -20.38 23.06
C ARG A 180 7.75 -19.19 23.98
N GLN A 181 6.91 -18.16 23.97
CA GLN A 181 7.11 -16.95 24.77
C GLN A 181 6.59 -17.13 26.19
N ALA A 182 5.83 -18.19 26.49
CA ALA A 182 5.48 -18.57 27.85
C ALA A 182 6.69 -19.21 28.57
N HIS A 183 6.95 -18.79 29.80
CA HIS A 183 8.01 -19.30 30.66
C HIS A 183 7.46 -20.29 31.70
N ALA A 184 6.45 -19.89 32.45
CA ALA A 184 5.81 -20.70 33.47
C ALA A 184 4.35 -20.30 33.66
N VAL A 185 3.52 -21.23 34.13
CA VAL A 185 2.10 -21.02 34.44
C VAL A 185 1.73 -21.55 35.81
N ARG A 186 0.66 -21.00 36.39
CA ARG A 186 0.02 -21.51 37.61
C ARG A 186 -1.48 -21.22 37.60
N LYS A 187 -2.27 -21.91 38.41
CA LYS A 187 -3.67 -21.49 38.63
C LYS A 187 -3.71 -20.25 39.52
N LEU A 188 -4.75 -19.43 39.36
CA LEU A 188 -4.95 -18.30 40.26
C LEU A 188 -5.10 -18.78 41.71
N GLY A 189 -4.28 -18.21 42.60
CA GLY A 189 -4.26 -18.55 44.02
C GLY A 189 -3.32 -19.69 44.40
N ASP A 190 -2.71 -20.37 43.42
CA ASP A 190 -1.65 -21.35 43.68
C ASP A 190 -0.29 -20.63 43.83
N ASP A 191 0.59 -21.17 44.67
CA ASP A 191 1.94 -20.62 44.87
C ASP A 191 2.97 -21.22 43.88
N ASP A 192 2.74 -22.45 43.42
CA ASP A 192 3.71 -23.21 42.62
C ASP A 192 3.62 -22.88 41.13
N TRP A 193 4.75 -22.44 40.56
CA TRP A 193 4.91 -22.22 39.13
C TRP A 193 5.33 -23.50 38.41
N THR A 194 4.66 -23.83 37.30
CA THR A 194 5.04 -24.92 36.40
C THR A 194 5.67 -24.36 35.14
N SER A 195 6.95 -24.67 34.89
CA SER A 195 7.62 -24.27 33.64
C SER A 195 6.95 -24.89 32.42
N VAL A 196 6.83 -24.10 31.36
CA VAL A 196 6.21 -24.51 30.09
C VAL A 196 7.11 -24.14 28.91
N ASN A 197 6.79 -24.71 27.75
CA ASN A 197 7.40 -24.40 26.47
C ASN A 197 6.32 -24.42 25.38
N ASP A 198 6.76 -24.33 24.12
CA ASP A 198 5.90 -24.34 22.93
C ASP A 198 5.03 -25.58 22.76
N HIS A 199 5.37 -26.70 23.42
CA HIS A 199 4.60 -27.94 23.38
C HIS A 199 3.75 -28.18 24.63
N SER A 200 4.10 -27.61 25.78
CA SER A 200 3.44 -27.88 27.06
C SER A 200 2.47 -26.79 27.53
N ILE A 201 2.56 -25.57 26.99
CA ILE A 201 1.58 -24.51 27.26
C ILE A 201 0.19 -24.91 26.73
N ASN A 202 -0.85 -24.74 27.56
CA ASN A 202 -2.22 -24.93 27.07
C ASN A 202 -2.67 -23.69 26.31
N THR A 203 -2.71 -23.78 24.97
CA THR A 203 -3.12 -22.71 24.05
C THR A 203 -4.63 -22.49 23.99
N ARG A 204 -5.43 -23.27 24.73
CA ARG A 204 -6.91 -23.23 24.66
C ARG A 204 -7.57 -22.29 25.66
N VAL A 205 -6.77 -21.59 26.45
CA VAL A 205 -7.23 -20.71 27.54
C VAL A 205 -6.48 -19.38 27.52
N ALA A 206 -7.10 -18.36 28.09
CA ALA A 206 -6.45 -17.07 28.34
C ALA A 206 -5.68 -17.10 29.67
N TYR A 207 -4.56 -16.38 29.73
CA TYR A 207 -3.73 -16.26 30.93
C TYR A 207 -3.66 -14.81 31.41
N ARG A 208 -3.54 -14.62 32.72
CA ARG A 208 -3.24 -13.32 33.32
C ARG A 208 -1.74 -13.18 33.54
N CYS A 209 -1.13 -12.14 33.01
CA CYS A 209 0.25 -11.77 33.35
C CYS A 209 0.21 -10.67 34.41
N LEU A 210 0.69 -10.95 35.62
CA LEU A 210 0.84 -9.97 36.68
C LEU A 210 2.16 -9.20 36.47
N LEU A 211 2.08 -7.88 36.47
CA LEU A 211 3.21 -7.00 36.17
C LEU A 211 3.81 -6.40 37.46
N PRO A 212 5.09 -6.00 37.45
CA PRO A 212 5.76 -5.37 38.59
C PRO A 212 5.00 -4.19 39.22
N SER A 213 4.28 -3.40 38.44
CA SER A 213 3.43 -2.28 38.91
C SER A 213 2.21 -2.71 39.72
N GLY A 214 1.89 -4.02 39.75
CA GLY A 214 0.65 -4.57 40.30
C GLY A 214 -0.51 -4.57 39.30
N ARG A 215 -0.33 -4.00 38.11
CA ARG A 215 -1.26 -4.12 36.99
C ARG A 215 -1.18 -5.52 36.39
N SER A 216 -2.10 -5.83 35.49
CA SER A 216 -2.07 -7.11 34.78
C SER A 216 -2.65 -7.00 33.39
N LEU A 217 -2.14 -7.83 32.48
CA LEU A 217 -2.60 -7.94 31.10
C LEU A 217 -3.05 -9.37 30.82
N VAL A 218 -4.04 -9.55 29.94
CA VAL A 218 -4.43 -10.87 29.45
C VAL A 218 -3.56 -11.27 28.25
N LEU A 219 -2.99 -12.47 28.28
CA LEU A 219 -2.17 -13.03 27.21
C LEU A 219 -2.83 -14.26 26.60
N PHE A 220 -2.92 -14.26 25.28
CA PHE A 220 -3.35 -15.41 24.48
C PHE A 220 -2.15 -16.05 23.79
N PHE A 221 -2.05 -17.38 23.83
CA PHE A 221 -1.00 -18.14 23.14
C PHE A 221 -1.61 -19.01 22.06
N TYR A 222 -1.36 -18.69 20.78
CA TYR A 222 -2.01 -19.35 19.66
C TYR A 222 -1.50 -20.77 19.41
N ASP A 223 -2.29 -21.61 18.71
CA ASP A 223 -1.88 -22.93 18.28
C ASP A 223 -0.80 -22.84 17.21
N GLY A 224 0.45 -23.04 17.61
CA GLY A 224 1.61 -22.93 16.72
C GLY A 224 1.61 -23.94 15.58
N ARG A 225 1.08 -25.15 15.81
CA ARG A 225 1.08 -26.22 14.80
C ARG A 225 0.09 -25.92 13.69
N VAL A 226 -1.14 -25.54 14.03
CA VAL A 226 -2.15 -25.19 13.01
C VAL A 226 -1.75 -23.90 12.29
N SER A 227 -1.19 -22.92 13.00
CA SER A 227 -0.71 -21.67 12.39
C SER A 227 0.41 -21.93 11.36
N GLN A 228 1.36 -22.82 11.69
CA GLN A 228 2.38 -23.25 10.73
C GLN A 228 1.77 -23.99 9.53
N GLY A 229 0.75 -24.83 9.77
CA GLY A 229 0.04 -25.53 8.71
C GLY A 229 -0.64 -24.60 7.71
N VAL A 230 -1.22 -23.51 8.20
CA VAL A 230 -1.81 -22.43 7.39
C VAL A 230 -0.74 -21.69 6.59
N ALA A 231 0.38 -21.32 7.23
CA ALA A 231 1.41 -20.51 6.60
C ALA A 231 2.30 -21.27 5.60
N PHE A 232 2.62 -22.55 5.84
CA PHE A 232 3.67 -23.25 5.09
C PHE A 232 3.32 -24.66 4.60
N ASP A 233 2.38 -25.37 5.24
CA ASP A 233 2.12 -26.79 4.92
C ASP A 233 0.91 -27.01 3.98
N GLY A 234 0.46 -25.95 3.29
CA GLY A 234 -0.58 -26.04 2.26
C GLY A 234 -1.99 -26.31 2.79
N LEU A 235 -2.28 -26.00 4.06
CA LEU A 235 -3.61 -26.18 4.64
C LEU A 235 -4.66 -25.29 3.94
N LEU A 236 -4.25 -24.15 3.39
CA LEU A 236 -5.10 -23.24 2.63
C LEU A 236 -5.42 -23.71 1.20
N ASN A 237 -4.91 -24.87 0.77
CA ASN A 237 -5.33 -25.45 -0.51
C ASN A 237 -6.76 -26.02 -0.46
N ASP A 238 -7.32 -26.22 0.75
CA ASP A 238 -8.64 -26.82 0.94
C ASP A 238 -9.30 -26.30 2.23
N GLY A 239 -10.37 -25.52 2.08
CA GLY A 239 -11.11 -24.95 3.21
C GLY A 239 -11.78 -25.98 4.13
N GLN A 240 -12.15 -27.16 3.61
CA GLN A 240 -12.71 -28.25 4.43
C GLN A 240 -11.62 -28.80 5.34
N ARG A 241 -10.45 -29.11 4.80
CA ARG A 241 -9.28 -29.57 5.58
C ARG A 241 -8.89 -28.54 6.64
N PHE A 242 -8.94 -27.25 6.30
CA PHE A 242 -8.68 -26.19 7.26
C PHE A 242 -9.69 -26.20 8.42
N SER A 243 -10.99 -26.29 8.12
CA SER A 243 -12.03 -26.37 9.16
C SER A 243 -11.89 -27.61 10.04
N ASP A 244 -11.56 -28.76 9.46
CA ASP A 244 -11.35 -30.01 10.19
C ASP A 244 -10.13 -29.92 11.11
N SER A 245 -9.06 -29.26 10.67
CA SER A 245 -7.86 -29.04 11.49
C SER A 245 -8.19 -28.25 12.76
N LEU A 246 -8.94 -27.16 12.64
CA LEU A 246 -9.39 -26.36 13.79
C LEU A 246 -10.35 -27.14 14.70
N LEU A 247 -11.32 -27.84 14.13
CA LEU A 247 -12.31 -28.62 14.90
C LEU A 247 -11.68 -29.82 15.63
N ASN A 248 -10.61 -30.40 15.08
CA ASN A 248 -9.88 -31.51 15.68
C ASN A 248 -8.89 -31.05 16.77
N SER A 249 -8.58 -29.76 16.87
CA SER A 249 -7.73 -29.22 17.94
C SER A 249 -8.42 -29.12 19.30
N PHE A 250 -9.75 -29.23 19.38
CA PHE A 250 -10.46 -29.35 20.66
C PHE A 250 -10.16 -30.68 21.35
N ASN A 251 -10.08 -30.67 22.69
CA ASN A 251 -9.83 -31.88 23.46
C ASN A 251 -11.08 -32.34 24.26
N GLY A 252 -10.90 -33.38 25.09
CA GLY A 252 -11.95 -33.96 25.90
C GLY A 252 -12.34 -33.17 27.15
N GLU A 253 -11.52 -32.20 27.57
CA GLU A 253 -11.62 -31.50 28.86
C GLU A 253 -12.94 -30.73 29.02
N GLU A 254 -13.36 -30.56 30.28
CA GLU A 254 -14.54 -29.77 30.65
C GLU A 254 -14.19 -28.29 30.77
N GLY A 255 -15.12 -27.42 30.36
CA GLY A 255 -14.98 -25.97 30.39
C GLY A 255 -14.85 -25.32 29.01
N PRO A 256 -14.81 -23.98 28.96
CA PRO A 256 -14.67 -23.23 27.71
C PRO A 256 -13.28 -23.41 27.11
N GLN A 257 -13.24 -23.70 25.81
CA GLN A 257 -12.00 -23.85 25.04
C GLN A 257 -11.97 -22.86 23.87
N LEU A 258 -10.84 -22.18 23.69
CA LEU A 258 -10.55 -21.35 22.54
C LEU A 258 -9.49 -22.02 21.66
N VAL A 259 -9.87 -22.57 20.51
CA VAL A 259 -8.89 -22.93 19.48
C VAL A 259 -8.62 -21.67 18.66
N HIS A 260 -7.40 -21.15 18.73
CA HIS A 260 -7.04 -19.97 17.94
C HIS A 260 -5.68 -20.06 17.27
N ILE A 261 -5.58 -19.40 16.12
CA ILE A 261 -4.36 -19.29 15.31
C ILE A 261 -4.03 -17.83 15.05
N ALA A 262 -2.75 -17.54 14.80
CA ALA A 262 -2.30 -16.23 14.36
C ALA A 262 -1.25 -16.41 13.25
N THR A 263 -1.43 -15.69 12.14
CA THR A 263 -0.53 -15.71 10.98
C THR A 263 -0.41 -14.31 10.40
N ASP A 264 0.63 -14.09 9.59
CA ASP A 264 0.64 -12.95 8.65
C ASP A 264 -0.61 -13.02 7.79
N GLY A 265 -1.30 -11.90 7.65
CA GLY A 265 -2.58 -11.80 6.97
C GLY A 265 -2.44 -12.00 5.47
N GLU A 266 -1.29 -11.65 4.92
CA GLU A 266 -0.87 -11.85 3.52
C GLU A 266 -0.87 -13.34 3.14
N THR A 267 -0.93 -14.26 4.12
CA THR A 267 -1.12 -15.69 3.90
C THR A 267 -2.44 -16.00 3.21
N TYR A 268 -3.50 -15.25 3.51
CA TYR A 268 -4.84 -15.44 2.95
C TYR A 268 -4.98 -14.78 1.56
N GLY A 269 -4.11 -15.10 0.62
CA GLY A 269 -4.20 -14.63 -0.77
C GLY A 269 -2.85 -14.42 -1.46
N HIS A 270 -1.97 -13.60 -0.87
CA HIS A 270 -0.70 -13.22 -1.50
C HIS A 270 0.33 -14.36 -1.45
N HIS A 271 0.56 -14.96 -0.27
CA HIS A 271 1.48 -16.10 -0.15
C HIS A 271 0.86 -17.41 -0.64
N HIS A 272 -0.46 -17.55 -0.48
CA HIS A 272 -1.23 -18.68 -1.00
C HIS A 272 -2.36 -18.17 -1.87
N LYS A 273 -2.21 -18.33 -3.19
CA LYS A 273 -3.24 -17.94 -4.16
C LYS A 273 -4.58 -18.58 -3.79
N HIS A 274 -5.63 -17.78 -3.71
CA HIS A 274 -6.99 -18.19 -3.28
C HIS A 274 -7.10 -18.60 -1.80
N GLY A 275 -6.11 -18.27 -0.96
CA GLY A 275 -6.16 -18.51 0.48
C GLY A 275 -7.33 -17.79 1.18
N ASP A 276 -7.77 -16.65 0.64
CA ASP A 276 -8.98 -15.94 1.07
C ASP A 276 -10.24 -16.82 0.91
N MET A 277 -10.35 -17.55 -0.21
CA MET A 277 -11.49 -18.41 -0.51
C MET A 277 -11.50 -19.66 0.38
N ALA A 278 -10.32 -20.23 0.64
CA ALA A 278 -10.18 -21.34 1.58
C ALA A 278 -10.56 -20.91 3.01
N LEU A 279 -10.19 -19.69 3.42
CA LEU A 279 -10.64 -19.10 4.68
C LEU A 279 -12.17 -18.91 4.68
N ALA A 280 -12.74 -18.32 3.62
CA ALA A 280 -14.18 -18.11 3.51
C ALA A 280 -14.98 -19.42 3.64
N PHE A 281 -14.53 -20.47 2.95
CA PHE A 281 -15.13 -21.80 3.01
C PHE A 281 -14.98 -22.44 4.39
N CYS A 282 -13.81 -22.31 5.02
CA CYS A 282 -13.54 -22.80 6.37
C CYS A 282 -14.52 -22.19 7.40
N LEU A 283 -14.68 -20.86 7.37
CA LEU A 283 -15.58 -20.12 8.25
C LEU A 283 -17.04 -20.55 8.04
N ASP A 284 -17.50 -20.61 6.79
CA ASP A 284 -18.86 -21.04 6.43
C ASP A 284 -19.14 -22.48 6.90
N THR A 285 -18.16 -23.38 6.78
CA THR A 285 -18.26 -24.77 7.22
C THR A 285 -18.40 -24.87 8.74
N ILE A 286 -17.62 -24.09 9.50
CA ILE A 286 -17.69 -24.05 10.97
C ILE A 286 -19.07 -23.56 11.43
N GLU A 287 -19.57 -22.47 10.84
CA GLU A 287 -20.86 -21.87 11.20
C GLU A 287 -22.03 -22.82 10.90
N LYS A 288 -22.07 -23.41 9.70
CA LYS A 288 -23.12 -24.37 9.31
C LYS A 288 -23.07 -25.66 10.12
N GLY A 289 -21.86 -26.13 10.43
CA GLY A 289 -21.65 -27.37 11.17
C GLY A 289 -22.08 -27.31 12.64
N LYS A 290 -22.15 -26.11 13.24
CA LYS A 290 -22.55 -25.87 14.65
C LYS A 290 -21.76 -26.69 15.69
N LYS A 291 -20.56 -27.16 15.34
CA LYS A 291 -19.66 -27.94 16.22
C LYS A 291 -18.83 -27.04 17.15
N ALA A 292 -18.64 -25.78 16.78
CA ALA A 292 -17.98 -24.72 17.54
C ALA A 292 -18.58 -23.36 17.12
N LYS A 293 -18.33 -22.32 17.91
CA LYS A 293 -18.73 -20.93 17.61
C LYS A 293 -17.50 -20.11 17.19
N LEU A 294 -17.65 -19.27 16.17
CA LEU A 294 -16.66 -18.23 15.89
C LEU A 294 -16.72 -17.16 16.99
N THR A 295 -15.58 -16.57 17.33
CA THR A 295 -15.46 -15.49 18.31
C THR A 295 -14.22 -14.65 18.00
N ASN A 296 -14.06 -13.52 18.71
CA ASN A 296 -12.81 -12.77 18.76
C ASN A 296 -12.25 -12.76 20.20
N TYR A 297 -11.00 -12.30 20.35
CA TYR A 297 -10.31 -12.31 21.64
C TYR A 297 -11.02 -11.49 22.73
N ALA A 298 -11.60 -10.34 22.36
CA ALA A 298 -12.26 -9.45 23.30
C ALA A 298 -13.54 -10.09 23.86
N GLU A 299 -14.39 -10.64 22.99
CA GLU A 299 -15.60 -11.35 23.40
C GLU A 299 -15.27 -12.59 24.25
N PHE A 300 -14.26 -13.36 23.86
CA PHE A 300 -13.83 -14.52 24.65
C PHE A 300 -13.31 -14.10 26.04
N CYS A 301 -12.52 -13.03 26.10
CA CYS A 301 -11.98 -12.49 27.35
C CYS A 301 -13.09 -11.98 28.28
N GLU A 302 -14.13 -11.33 27.76
CA GLU A 302 -15.28 -10.87 28.54
C GLU A 302 -16.09 -12.05 29.10
N LYS A 303 -16.40 -13.04 28.26
CA LYS A 303 -17.19 -14.21 28.67
C LYS A 303 -16.45 -15.12 29.64
N PHE A 304 -15.13 -15.24 29.48
CA PHE A 304 -14.31 -16.20 30.21
C PHE A 304 -13.03 -15.55 30.76
N PRO A 305 -13.11 -14.84 31.90
CA PRO A 305 -11.93 -14.28 32.55
C PRO A 305 -10.85 -15.34 32.83
N PRO A 306 -9.55 -15.00 32.69
CA PRO A 306 -8.46 -15.95 32.90
C PRO A 306 -8.50 -16.59 34.30
N ARG A 307 -8.26 -17.90 34.35
CA ARG A 307 -8.17 -18.68 35.60
C ARG A 307 -6.74 -19.08 35.97
N HIS A 308 -5.78 -18.72 35.13
CA HIS A 308 -4.38 -19.06 35.25
C HIS A 308 -3.53 -17.80 35.11
N GLU A 309 -2.37 -17.82 35.75
CA GLU A 309 -1.34 -16.81 35.55
C GLU A 309 -0.21 -17.35 34.67
N VAL A 310 0.50 -16.43 34.02
CA VAL A 310 1.65 -16.74 33.17
C VAL A 310 2.81 -15.77 33.41
N GLN A 311 4.03 -16.31 33.36
CA GLN A 311 5.27 -15.57 33.20
C GLN A 311 5.74 -15.70 31.76
N ILE A 312 6.33 -14.64 31.20
CA ILE A 312 6.86 -14.63 29.84
C ILE A 312 8.38 -14.74 29.83
N ASN A 313 8.94 -15.22 28.71
CA ASN A 313 10.35 -15.08 28.42
C ASN A 313 10.63 -13.64 27.96
N GLU A 314 11.54 -12.94 28.63
CA GLU A 314 11.98 -11.59 28.28
C GLU A 314 12.61 -11.55 26.89
N ASN A 315 12.46 -10.42 26.18
CA ASN A 315 13.06 -10.19 24.86
C ASN A 315 12.75 -11.32 23.86
N SER A 316 11.53 -11.85 23.89
CA SER A 316 11.08 -12.96 23.04
C SER A 316 10.28 -12.45 21.84
N SER A 317 10.11 -13.29 20.79
CA SER A 317 9.29 -12.98 19.61
C SER A 317 8.73 -14.26 18.97
N TRP A 318 7.79 -14.12 18.02
CA TRP A 318 7.21 -15.28 17.30
C TRP A 318 8.01 -15.75 16.10
N SER A 319 8.98 -14.99 15.58
CA SER A 319 9.61 -15.26 14.27
C SER A 319 11.12 -15.48 14.39
N CYS A 320 11.68 -15.42 15.61
CA CYS A 320 13.06 -15.77 15.90
C CYS A 320 13.15 -16.65 17.15
N VAL A 321 13.74 -17.85 17.01
CA VAL A 321 14.00 -18.77 18.13
C VAL A 321 14.96 -18.21 19.17
N HIS A 322 15.74 -17.18 18.80
CA HIS A 322 16.68 -16.49 19.66
C HIS A 322 16.09 -15.21 20.30
N GLY A 323 14.76 -15.06 20.31
CA GLY A 323 14.09 -13.90 20.89
C GLY A 323 14.05 -12.70 19.94
N VAL A 324 14.63 -11.57 20.29
CA VAL A 324 14.69 -10.37 19.43
C VAL A 324 15.99 -10.24 18.61
N GLU A 325 16.86 -11.25 18.66
CA GLU A 325 18.17 -11.17 18.02
C GLU A 325 18.12 -11.02 16.50
N ARG A 326 17.05 -11.45 15.82
CA ARG A 326 16.85 -11.21 14.38
C ARG A 326 16.95 -9.72 14.03
N TRP A 327 16.60 -8.81 14.93
CA TRP A 327 16.62 -7.36 14.68
C TRP A 327 17.79 -6.64 15.37
N ARG A 328 18.75 -7.41 15.92
CA ARG A 328 19.88 -6.87 16.69
C ARG A 328 21.23 -7.47 16.34
N SER A 329 21.33 -8.76 16.05
CA SER A 329 22.61 -9.46 15.95
C SER A 329 22.64 -10.52 14.86
N ASP A 330 23.83 -11.10 14.66
CA ASP A 330 24.07 -12.23 13.75
C ASP A 330 23.57 -13.54 14.38
N CYS A 331 22.26 -13.69 14.49
CA CYS A 331 21.62 -14.83 15.15
C CYS A 331 21.50 -16.07 14.23
N GLY A 332 22.06 -16.03 13.03
CA GLY A 332 21.99 -17.11 12.04
C GLY A 332 20.61 -17.33 11.40
N CYS A 333 19.59 -16.54 11.75
CA CYS A 333 18.29 -16.60 11.09
C CYS A 333 18.40 -15.92 9.71
N ASN A 334 18.47 -16.73 8.66
CA ASN A 334 18.61 -16.30 7.28
C ASN A 334 17.81 -17.18 6.30
N SER A 335 17.74 -16.75 5.04
CA SER A 335 17.00 -17.43 3.97
C SER A 335 17.80 -18.53 3.26
N GLY A 336 18.94 -18.98 3.82
CA GLY A 336 19.70 -20.14 3.32
C GLY A 336 20.69 -19.85 2.18
N ASN A 337 20.93 -18.59 1.82
CA ASN A 337 21.75 -18.21 0.66
C ASN A 337 23.27 -18.10 0.94
N GLY A 338 23.75 -18.61 2.08
CA GLY A 338 25.14 -18.48 2.52
C GLY A 338 25.53 -17.07 3.00
N TYR A 339 24.57 -16.16 3.11
CA TYR A 339 24.76 -14.80 3.62
C TYR A 339 24.76 -14.76 5.15
N HIS A 340 25.45 -13.78 5.72
CA HIS A 340 25.58 -13.56 7.16
C HIS A 340 24.82 -12.31 7.64
N GLN A 341 24.52 -12.23 8.93
CA GLN A 341 23.71 -11.14 9.51
C GLN A 341 24.56 -10.20 10.38
N LYS A 342 25.89 -10.24 10.22
CA LYS A 342 26.89 -9.39 10.92
C LYS A 342 26.65 -7.88 10.80
N TRP A 343 25.89 -7.45 9.80
CA TRP A 343 25.57 -6.05 9.54
C TRP A 343 24.50 -5.48 10.48
N ARG A 344 23.65 -6.33 11.07
CA ARG A 344 22.49 -5.88 11.87
C ARG A 344 22.89 -5.07 13.08
N LYS A 345 23.88 -5.56 13.85
CA LYS A 345 24.40 -4.90 15.05
C LYS A 345 25.03 -3.53 14.76
N PRO A 346 26.06 -3.42 13.89
CA PRO A 346 26.68 -2.11 13.63
C PRO A 346 25.71 -1.13 12.96
N LEU A 347 24.74 -1.60 12.16
CA LEU A 347 23.69 -0.71 11.64
C LEU A 347 22.82 -0.17 12.77
N ARG A 348 22.35 -1.06 13.66
CA ARG A 348 21.52 -0.66 14.81
C ARG A 348 22.24 0.34 15.70
N GLU A 349 23.51 0.09 16.03
CA GLU A 349 24.36 1.00 16.80
C GLU A 349 24.56 2.36 16.10
N SER A 350 24.62 2.37 14.77
CA SER A 350 24.71 3.61 13.97
C SER A 350 23.42 4.44 14.06
N LEU A 351 22.26 3.78 14.03
CA LEU A 351 20.95 4.42 14.18
C LEU A 351 20.71 4.88 15.62
N ASP A 352 21.11 4.08 16.61
CA ASP A 352 21.03 4.43 18.04
C ASP A 352 21.84 5.69 18.34
N TRP A 353 23.08 5.78 17.83
CA TRP A 353 23.86 7.01 17.90
C TRP A 353 23.12 8.20 17.27
N LEU A 354 22.54 8.03 16.08
CA LEU A 354 21.84 9.12 15.41
C LEU A 354 20.62 9.58 16.22
N ARG A 355 19.82 8.64 16.73
CA ARG A 355 18.65 8.90 17.59
C ARG A 355 19.05 9.69 18.83
N ASP A 356 20.11 9.28 19.52
CA ASP A 356 20.52 9.90 20.77
C ASP A 356 21.00 11.34 20.53
N ILE A 357 21.79 11.58 19.49
CA ILE A 357 22.24 12.93 19.10
C ILE A 357 21.05 13.83 18.71
N VAL A 358 20.10 13.34 17.89
CA VAL A 358 18.96 14.18 17.50
C VAL A 358 17.96 14.40 18.63
N THR A 359 17.94 13.51 19.63
CA THR A 359 17.17 13.71 20.86
C THR A 359 17.71 14.92 21.64
N GLU A 360 19.03 15.07 21.77
CA GLU A 360 19.63 16.26 22.39
C GLU A 360 19.29 17.55 21.64
N VAL A 361 19.34 17.51 20.29
CA VAL A 361 18.92 18.64 19.45
C VAL A 361 17.44 18.94 19.66
N PHE A 362 16.59 17.92 19.74
CA PHE A 362 15.16 18.06 19.95
C PHE A 362 14.83 18.69 21.30
N GLU A 363 15.47 18.23 22.38
CA GLU A 363 15.26 18.79 23.72
C GLU A 363 15.75 20.25 23.80
N ARG A 364 16.94 20.54 23.23
CA ARG A 364 17.50 21.90 23.20
C ARG A 364 16.63 22.87 22.40
N GLU A 365 16.29 22.54 21.16
CA GLU A 365 15.52 23.44 20.29
C GLU A 365 14.03 23.45 20.65
N GLY A 366 13.49 22.30 21.07
CA GLY A 366 12.09 22.11 21.39
C GLY A 366 11.70 22.80 22.70
N SER A 367 12.54 22.79 23.73
CA SER A 367 12.26 23.47 25.01
C SER A 367 12.12 24.99 24.88
N LEU A 368 12.65 25.59 23.80
CA LEU A 368 12.48 27.00 23.48
C LEU A 368 11.13 27.31 22.80
N ILE A 369 10.41 26.29 22.34
CA ILE A 369 9.26 26.44 21.43
C ILE A 369 7.99 25.84 22.04
N PHE A 370 8.08 24.64 22.60
CA PHE A 370 6.94 23.88 23.08
C PHE A 370 6.72 24.08 24.57
N ARG A 371 5.46 23.95 25.00
CA ARG A 371 5.12 23.84 26.43
C ARG A 371 5.77 22.61 27.05
N ASP A 372 5.66 21.49 26.35
CA ASP A 372 6.36 20.22 26.64
C ASP A 372 6.72 19.59 25.29
N PRO A 373 8.03 19.47 24.95
CA PRO A 373 8.45 18.89 23.67
C PRO A 373 8.01 17.44 23.49
N TRP A 374 8.02 16.64 24.54
CA TRP A 374 7.71 15.21 24.46
C TRP A 374 6.20 14.98 24.34
N GLU A 375 5.39 15.78 25.03
CA GLU A 375 3.94 15.75 24.83
C GLU A 375 3.54 16.28 23.45
N ALA A 376 4.20 17.34 22.96
CA ALA A 376 3.99 17.84 21.60
C ALA A 376 4.33 16.77 20.54
N ARG A 377 5.39 15.98 20.77
CA ARG A 377 5.72 14.82 19.92
C ARG A 377 4.59 13.80 19.93
N ASN A 378 4.06 13.45 21.10
CA ASN A 378 2.96 12.51 21.25
C ASN A 378 1.69 12.97 20.52
N GLU A 379 1.31 14.23 20.66
CA GLU A 379 0.10 14.81 20.04
C GLU A 379 0.26 15.07 18.53
N TYR A 380 1.48 14.96 17.98
CA TYR A 380 1.74 15.15 16.55
C TYR A 380 1.05 14.12 15.66
N ILE A 381 0.62 12.97 16.21
CA ILE A 381 -0.21 11.99 15.50
C ILE A 381 -1.45 12.62 14.88
N SER A 382 -2.05 13.63 15.53
CA SER A 382 -3.20 14.35 14.98
C SER A 382 -2.89 14.99 13.62
N VAL A 383 -1.71 15.58 13.47
CA VAL A 383 -1.22 16.19 12.22
C VAL A 383 -0.90 15.12 11.18
N ILE A 384 -0.35 13.98 11.60
CA ILE A 384 -0.03 12.87 10.68
C ILE A 384 -1.31 12.26 10.11
N LEU A 385 -2.31 11.99 10.95
CA LEU A 385 -3.61 11.43 10.54
C LEU A 385 -4.38 12.36 9.60
N ARG A 386 -4.30 13.67 9.83
CA ARG A 386 -5.00 14.66 8.99
C ARG A 386 -4.19 15.93 8.83
N ARG A 387 -3.34 15.95 7.81
CA ARG A 387 -2.42 17.05 7.52
C ARG A 387 -3.08 18.19 6.72
N ASN A 388 -3.96 18.95 7.37
CA ASN A 388 -4.58 20.15 6.79
C ASN A 388 -4.30 21.42 7.62
N ASP A 389 -4.74 22.57 7.12
CA ASP A 389 -4.51 23.88 7.76
C ASP A 389 -5.19 24.00 9.12
N ASP A 390 -6.35 23.37 9.33
CA ASP A 390 -7.09 23.44 10.59
C ASP A 390 -6.40 22.64 11.68
N THR A 391 -6.02 21.40 11.38
CA THR A 391 -5.31 20.52 12.31
C THR A 391 -3.96 21.11 12.71
N ILE A 392 -3.20 21.65 11.74
CA ILE A 392 -1.91 22.28 12.03
C ILE A 392 -2.09 23.54 12.87
N ARG A 393 -3.06 24.41 12.56
CA ARG A 393 -3.34 25.60 13.39
C ARG A 393 -3.70 25.22 14.81
N LYS A 394 -4.51 24.17 15.00
CA LYS A 394 -4.87 23.66 16.32
C LYS A 394 -3.64 23.12 17.07
N PHE A 395 -2.84 22.26 16.42
CA PHE A 395 -1.62 21.71 17.01
C PHE A 395 -0.65 22.80 17.46
N LEU A 396 -0.41 23.81 16.61
CA LEU A 396 0.46 24.94 16.94
C LEU A 396 -0.10 25.72 18.14
N LYS A 397 -1.40 26.04 18.15
CA LYS A 397 -2.04 26.77 19.24
C LYS A 397 -1.95 26.04 20.58
N ASP A 398 -2.11 24.72 20.58
CA ASP A 398 -2.20 23.93 21.81
C ASP A 398 -0.82 23.65 22.41
N ASN A 399 0.23 23.53 21.59
CA ASN A 399 1.55 23.05 22.01
C ASN A 399 2.67 24.10 21.97
N VAL A 400 2.58 25.13 21.13
CA VAL A 400 3.64 26.12 20.94
C VAL A 400 3.40 27.35 21.81
N VAL A 401 4.43 27.81 22.53
CA VAL A 401 4.37 28.93 23.49
C VAL A 401 5.11 30.19 23.03
N THR A 402 5.70 30.16 21.84
CA THR A 402 6.47 31.28 21.25
C THR A 402 6.01 31.61 19.84
N ASP A 403 6.47 32.74 19.29
CA ASP A 403 6.23 33.13 17.90
C ASP A 403 7.12 32.36 16.89
N ALA A 404 7.46 31.11 17.21
CA ALA A 404 8.27 30.27 16.34
C ALA A 404 7.58 30.05 14.99
N SER A 405 8.35 30.12 13.91
CA SER A 405 7.89 29.75 12.57
C SER A 405 7.29 28.35 12.57
N SER A 406 6.11 28.18 11.98
CA SER A 406 5.48 26.86 11.79
C SER A 406 6.41 25.87 11.09
N THR A 407 7.27 26.35 10.17
CA THR A 407 8.27 25.53 9.50
C THR A 407 9.29 24.95 10.48
N LYS A 408 9.77 25.72 11.47
CA LYS A 408 10.71 25.20 12.47
C LYS A 408 10.04 24.16 13.36
N VAL A 409 8.81 24.43 13.81
CA VAL A 409 8.00 23.50 14.61
C VAL A 409 7.80 22.17 13.88
N LEU A 410 7.30 22.20 12.64
CA LEU A 410 7.02 21.00 11.87
C LEU A 410 8.30 20.23 11.53
N ARG A 411 9.42 20.90 11.27
CA ARG A 411 10.72 20.21 11.07
C ARG A 411 11.19 19.46 12.31
N LEU A 412 11.01 20.01 13.51
CA LEU A 412 11.34 19.31 14.76
C LEU A 412 10.45 18.06 14.94
N MET A 413 9.15 18.18 14.67
CA MET A 413 8.23 17.04 14.76
C MET A 413 8.54 15.95 13.73
N GLU A 414 8.80 16.33 12.47
CA GLU A 414 9.19 15.37 11.44
C GLU A 414 10.56 14.73 11.71
N MET A 415 11.49 15.44 12.34
CA MET A 415 12.77 14.86 12.77
C MET A 415 12.54 13.70 13.73
N MET A 416 11.65 13.89 14.72
CA MET A 416 11.29 12.84 15.67
C MET A 416 10.41 11.74 15.06
N ARG A 417 9.55 12.06 14.07
CA ARG A 417 8.80 11.05 13.32
C ARG A 417 9.75 10.12 12.56
N HIS A 418 10.69 10.69 11.80
CA HIS A 418 11.64 9.89 11.01
C HIS A 418 12.66 9.16 11.89
N SER A 419 13.00 9.67 13.07
CA SER A 419 13.86 8.94 14.03
C SER A 419 13.18 7.68 14.56
N MET A 420 11.85 7.60 14.56
CA MET A 420 11.11 6.36 14.85
C MET A 420 10.93 5.49 13.60
N LEU A 421 10.69 6.09 12.42
CA LEU A 421 10.53 5.33 11.16
C LEU A 421 11.79 4.56 10.75
N MET A 422 12.98 5.04 11.12
CA MET A 422 14.22 4.29 10.87
C MET A 422 14.34 2.99 11.70
N TYR A 423 13.38 2.64 12.56
CA TYR A 423 13.37 1.41 13.35
C TYR A 423 12.24 0.41 12.97
N THR A 424 11.62 0.57 11.80
CA THR A 424 10.64 -0.39 11.27
C THR A 424 11.29 -1.78 11.14
N SER A 425 10.65 -2.83 11.69
CA SER A 425 11.28 -4.16 11.83
C SER A 425 11.78 -4.77 10.51
N CYS A 426 11.08 -4.52 9.39
CA CYS A 426 11.40 -5.08 8.07
C CYS A 426 12.83 -4.76 7.61
N GLY A 427 13.38 -3.62 8.04
CA GLY A 427 14.76 -3.22 7.73
C GLY A 427 15.85 -4.12 8.31
N TRP A 428 15.50 -5.13 9.11
CA TRP A 428 16.43 -6.14 9.63
C TRP A 428 16.03 -7.58 9.29
N PHE A 429 14.85 -7.79 8.69
CA PHE A 429 14.28 -9.14 8.57
C PHE A 429 15.05 -10.02 7.57
N PHE A 430 15.42 -9.44 6.43
CA PHE A 430 16.13 -10.12 5.34
C PHE A 430 17.65 -10.15 5.53
N ASP A 431 18.34 -10.84 4.61
CA ASP A 431 19.74 -11.22 4.79
C ASP A 431 20.73 -10.10 4.45
N GLU A 432 20.34 -9.10 3.65
CA GLU A 432 21.26 -8.15 3.01
C GLU A 432 20.96 -6.69 3.33
N VAL A 433 22.01 -5.93 3.66
CA VAL A 433 21.90 -4.50 4.01
C VAL A 433 21.55 -3.60 2.82
N SER A 434 21.81 -4.05 1.59
CA SER A 434 21.34 -3.36 0.38
C SER A 434 19.92 -3.71 -0.05
N GLY A 435 19.17 -4.46 0.76
CA GLY A 435 17.75 -4.74 0.52
C GLY A 435 16.91 -3.45 0.48
N ILE A 436 15.73 -3.53 -0.12
CA ILE A 436 14.85 -2.35 -0.28
C ILE A 436 14.41 -1.81 1.08
N GLU A 437 14.11 -2.70 2.04
CA GLU A 437 13.66 -2.36 3.40
C GLU A 437 14.77 -1.68 4.21
N THR A 438 15.98 -2.23 4.17
CA THR A 438 17.13 -1.66 4.89
C THR A 438 17.57 -0.33 4.28
N THR A 439 17.50 -0.21 2.95
CA THR A 439 17.74 1.06 2.24
C THR A 439 16.73 2.12 2.64
N GLN A 440 15.46 1.74 2.81
CA GLN A 440 14.40 2.63 3.27
C GLN A 440 14.64 3.15 4.69
N VAL A 441 15.04 2.28 5.62
CA VAL A 441 15.47 2.68 6.97
C VAL A 441 16.62 3.69 6.94
N MET A 442 17.64 3.45 6.11
CA MET A 442 18.73 4.40 5.92
C MET A 442 18.28 5.71 5.26
N GLN A 443 17.23 5.67 4.43
CA GLN A 443 16.62 6.87 3.86
C GLN A 443 15.94 7.74 4.92
N TYR A 444 15.22 7.12 5.87
CA TYR A 444 14.70 7.85 7.03
C TYR A 444 15.82 8.43 7.90
N ALA A 445 16.92 7.70 8.11
CA ALA A 445 18.09 8.24 8.80
C ALA A 445 18.71 9.46 8.07
N CYS A 446 18.80 9.41 6.74
CA CYS A 446 19.24 10.54 5.91
C CYS A 446 18.32 11.76 6.09
N ARG A 447 17.01 11.52 6.16
CA ARG A 447 16.01 12.57 6.39
C ARG A 447 16.16 13.20 7.78
N VAL A 448 16.40 12.38 8.82
CA VAL A 448 16.71 12.85 10.19
C VAL A 448 17.95 13.76 10.18
N ILE A 449 19.05 13.34 9.56
CA ILE A 449 20.28 14.14 9.45
C ILE A 449 20.01 15.49 8.77
N GLN A 450 19.26 15.48 7.67
CA GLN A 450 18.91 16.73 6.97
C GLN A 450 18.07 17.67 7.85
N LEU A 451 17.07 17.15 8.56
CA LEU A 451 16.21 17.95 9.42
C LEU A 451 16.99 18.50 10.63
N ALA A 452 17.85 17.69 11.26
CA ALA A 452 18.73 18.10 12.35
C ALA A 452 19.65 19.27 11.94
N SER A 453 20.23 19.21 10.73
CA SER A 453 21.02 20.31 10.17
C SER A 453 20.19 21.60 10.00
N GLN A 454 18.93 21.48 9.56
CA GLN A 454 18.05 22.63 9.33
C GLN A 454 17.50 23.28 10.59
N VAL A 455 17.36 22.54 11.70
CA VAL A 455 16.79 23.07 12.96
C VAL A 455 17.83 23.39 14.01
N GLY A 456 18.93 22.64 14.05
CA GLY A 456 19.97 22.74 15.08
C GLY A 456 21.37 23.03 14.55
N GLY A 457 21.57 23.15 13.23
CA GLY A 457 22.86 23.46 12.62
C GLY A 457 23.91 22.33 12.71
N SER A 458 23.51 21.12 13.08
CA SER A 458 24.42 19.97 13.24
C SER A 458 24.73 19.31 11.90
N ASP A 459 26.01 19.16 11.57
CA ASP A 459 26.46 18.35 10.42
C ASP A 459 26.82 16.94 10.90
N LEU A 460 25.87 16.01 10.73
CA LEU A 460 25.98 14.62 11.21
C LEU A 460 26.34 13.63 10.08
N GLU A 461 26.34 14.06 8.82
CA GLU A 461 26.43 13.16 7.67
C GLU A 461 27.79 12.46 7.57
N LEU A 462 28.88 13.20 7.81
CA LEU A 462 30.23 12.65 7.77
C LEU A 462 30.44 11.57 8.83
N GLU A 463 29.96 11.80 10.06
CA GLU A 463 30.11 10.85 11.15
C GLU A 463 29.21 9.62 10.95
N PHE A 464 27.98 9.83 10.46
CA PHE A 464 27.10 8.72 10.10
C PHE A 464 27.71 7.82 9.03
N LEU A 465 28.30 8.40 7.98
CA LEU A 465 29.00 7.64 6.94
C LEU A 465 30.16 6.79 7.49
N LYS A 466 30.96 7.33 8.42
CA LYS A 466 32.04 6.58 9.09
C LYS A 466 31.51 5.37 9.86
N LYS A 467 30.33 5.50 10.49
CA LYS A 467 29.70 4.38 11.18
C LYS A 467 29.16 3.33 10.19
N LEU A 468 28.57 3.77 9.08
CA LEU A 468 28.12 2.87 8.01
C LEU A 468 29.27 2.14 7.30
N GLU A 469 30.51 2.63 7.35
CA GLU A 469 31.69 1.90 6.84
C GLU A 469 31.96 0.61 7.64
N LEU A 470 31.50 0.54 8.90
CA LEU A 470 31.62 -0.63 9.77
C LEU A 470 30.50 -1.67 9.56
N VAL A 471 29.51 -1.35 8.73
CA VAL A 471 28.35 -2.22 8.46
C VAL A 471 28.64 -3.03 7.19
N PRO A 472 29.05 -4.31 7.27
CA PRO A 472 29.40 -5.09 6.09
C PRO A 472 28.20 -5.35 5.18
N SER A 473 28.43 -5.47 3.88
CA SER A 473 27.46 -5.96 2.90
C SER A 473 27.85 -7.38 2.47
N ASN A 474 26.88 -8.28 2.28
CA ASN A 474 27.17 -9.61 1.72
C ASN A 474 27.48 -9.53 0.22
N ILE A 475 27.16 -8.42 -0.44
CA ILE A 475 27.51 -8.16 -1.84
C ILE A 475 28.94 -7.57 -1.93
N PRO A 476 29.92 -8.28 -2.52
CA PRO A 476 31.32 -7.84 -2.54
C PRO A 476 31.54 -6.52 -3.27
N SER A 477 30.76 -6.24 -4.32
CA SER A 477 30.87 -5.00 -5.10
C SER A 477 30.37 -3.76 -4.36
N LEU A 478 29.57 -3.94 -3.30
CA LEU A 478 29.12 -2.86 -2.41
C LEU A 478 30.03 -2.73 -1.19
N GLY A 479 30.52 -3.84 -0.63
CA GLY A 479 31.47 -3.86 0.48
C GLY A 479 30.86 -3.50 1.84
N ASN A 480 30.22 -2.33 1.98
CA ASN A 480 29.60 -1.87 3.23
C ASN A 480 28.37 -0.96 2.99
N ALA A 481 27.65 -0.66 4.06
CA ALA A 481 26.45 0.18 4.01
C ALA A 481 26.74 1.63 3.63
N ALA A 482 27.97 2.14 3.81
CA ALA A 482 28.32 3.50 3.36
C ALA A 482 28.28 3.60 1.82
N ALA A 483 28.68 2.54 1.11
CA ALA A 483 28.55 2.47 -0.34
C ALA A 483 27.06 2.35 -0.75
N VAL A 484 26.28 1.55 -0.03
CA VAL A 484 24.82 1.43 -0.24
C VAL A 484 24.15 2.79 -0.06
N TYR A 485 24.46 3.50 1.02
CA TYR A 485 23.93 4.83 1.33
C TYR A 485 24.25 5.84 0.22
N LYS A 486 25.51 5.89 -0.24
CA LYS A 486 25.91 6.79 -1.33
C LYS A 486 25.22 6.47 -2.65
N LYS A 487 25.02 5.17 -2.95
CA LYS A 487 24.49 4.71 -4.24
C LYS A 487 22.97 4.75 -4.31
N TYR A 488 22.27 4.43 -3.23
CA TYR A 488 20.82 4.23 -3.23
C TYR A 488 20.05 5.22 -2.36
N VAL A 489 20.66 5.78 -1.30
CA VAL A 489 19.98 6.70 -0.38
C VAL A 489 20.18 8.17 -0.77
N LEU A 490 21.43 8.61 -0.96
CA LEU A 490 21.73 10.00 -1.31
C LEU A 490 21.03 10.48 -2.59
N PRO A 491 20.90 9.67 -3.67
CA PRO A 491 20.18 10.11 -4.87
C PRO A 491 18.68 10.31 -4.66
N ALA A 492 18.07 9.73 -3.62
CA ALA A 492 16.67 9.93 -3.26
C ALA A 492 16.44 11.26 -2.52
N ARG A 493 17.50 11.83 -1.91
CA ARG A 493 17.43 13.11 -1.20
C ARG A 493 16.93 14.19 -2.14
N THR A 494 15.91 14.91 -1.67
CA THR A 494 15.35 16.04 -2.41
C THR A 494 15.39 17.34 -1.61
N ASN A 495 15.17 18.42 -2.32
CA ASN A 495 15.00 19.76 -1.79
C ASN A 495 13.99 20.51 -2.67
N LEU A 496 13.52 21.67 -2.21
CA LEU A 496 12.54 22.45 -2.96
C LEU A 496 13.04 22.86 -4.36
N GLN A 497 14.36 22.98 -4.57
CA GLN A 497 14.92 23.32 -5.88
C GLN A 497 14.73 22.16 -6.87
N ARG A 498 15.02 20.92 -6.45
CA ARG A 498 14.76 19.73 -7.23
C ARG A 498 13.26 19.62 -7.55
N VAL A 499 12.38 19.79 -6.56
CA VAL A 499 10.91 19.88 -6.78
C VAL A 499 10.57 20.94 -7.84
N GLY A 500 11.13 22.14 -7.75
CA GLY A 500 10.94 23.19 -8.74
C GLY A 500 11.40 22.80 -10.16
N MET A 501 12.47 22.01 -10.29
CA MET A 501 12.90 21.46 -11.59
C MET A 501 11.84 20.52 -12.17
N HIS A 502 11.23 19.64 -11.36
CA HIS A 502 10.16 18.75 -11.83
C HIS A 502 8.96 19.55 -12.29
N VAL A 503 8.50 20.50 -11.48
CA VAL A 503 7.37 21.38 -11.81
C VAL A 503 7.61 22.09 -13.13
N ALA A 504 8.82 22.63 -13.33
CA ALA A 504 9.20 23.27 -14.57
C ALA A 504 9.07 22.31 -15.76
N VAL A 505 9.62 21.09 -15.69
CA VAL A 505 9.52 20.14 -16.80
C VAL A 505 8.08 19.66 -17.03
N SER A 506 7.35 19.28 -15.98
CA SER A 506 5.98 18.79 -16.10
C SER A 506 5.08 19.86 -16.72
N SER A 507 5.31 21.15 -16.46
CA SER A 507 4.56 22.26 -17.08
C SER A 507 4.60 22.32 -18.62
N LEU A 508 5.57 21.66 -19.28
CA LEU A 508 5.61 21.53 -20.74
C LEU A 508 4.50 20.61 -21.27
N PHE A 509 4.07 19.64 -20.47
CA PHE A 509 3.17 18.57 -20.88
C PHE A 509 1.76 18.72 -20.29
N GLU A 510 1.60 19.48 -19.19
CA GLU A 510 0.30 19.76 -18.59
C GLU A 510 -0.49 20.84 -19.38
N GLU A 511 -1.82 20.71 -19.41
CA GLU A 511 -2.75 21.67 -20.01
C GLU A 511 -2.99 22.89 -19.11
N GLU A 512 -3.17 22.67 -17.79
CA GLU A 512 -3.33 23.72 -16.77
C GLU A 512 -2.14 23.72 -15.81
N ALA A 513 -1.29 24.75 -15.88
CA ALA A 513 -0.07 24.82 -15.07
C ALA A 513 -0.19 25.73 -13.83
N ASP A 514 -1.29 26.47 -13.64
CA ASP A 514 -1.40 27.57 -12.67
C ASP A 514 -1.24 27.13 -11.20
N ALA A 515 -1.69 25.90 -10.88
CA ALA A 515 -1.45 25.26 -9.61
C ALA A 515 -1.35 23.74 -9.80
N LEU A 516 -0.16 23.18 -9.57
CA LEU A 516 0.07 21.74 -9.62
C LEU A 516 0.34 21.23 -8.20
N THR A 517 -0.32 20.14 -7.83
CA THR A 517 0.09 19.35 -6.66
C THR A 517 0.94 18.20 -7.18
N ILE A 518 2.21 18.18 -6.78
CA ILE A 518 3.15 17.12 -7.14
C ILE A 518 3.61 16.46 -5.85
N PHE A 519 3.17 15.22 -5.63
CA PHE A 519 3.36 14.49 -4.37
C PHE A 519 2.91 15.34 -3.17
N ASN A 520 3.74 15.48 -2.14
CA ASN A 520 3.47 16.32 -0.96
C ASN A 520 3.86 17.81 -1.12
N TYR A 521 3.93 18.33 -2.35
CA TYR A 521 4.21 19.74 -2.64
C TYR A 521 3.08 20.38 -3.44
N THR A 522 2.71 21.59 -3.04
CA THR A 522 1.80 22.45 -3.83
C THR A 522 2.59 23.54 -4.52
N THR A 523 2.21 23.86 -5.75
CA THR A 523 2.80 24.95 -6.51
C THR A 523 1.80 26.03 -6.86
N HIS A 524 2.31 27.25 -7.01
CA HIS A 524 1.54 28.38 -7.48
C HIS A 524 2.41 29.22 -8.41
N ASN A 525 1.96 29.41 -9.65
CA ASN A 525 2.65 30.26 -10.61
C ASN A 525 2.27 31.73 -10.40
N GLU A 526 3.26 32.57 -10.17
CA GLU A 526 3.10 34.02 -10.14
C GLU A 526 3.17 34.61 -11.56
N SER A 527 3.91 33.94 -12.45
CA SER A 527 4.00 34.25 -13.88
C SER A 527 4.27 32.96 -14.63
N PHE A 528 3.55 32.71 -15.72
CA PHE A 528 3.74 31.52 -16.55
C PHE A 528 3.48 31.85 -18.01
N ILE A 529 4.34 31.36 -18.90
CA ILE A 529 4.11 31.38 -20.34
C ILE A 529 4.56 30.06 -20.94
N LYS A 530 3.69 29.48 -21.76
CA LYS A 530 3.95 28.30 -22.57
C LYS A 530 3.80 28.67 -24.05
N LYS A 531 4.76 28.26 -24.86
CA LYS A 531 4.79 28.47 -26.32
C LYS A 531 5.07 27.15 -27.00
N GLU A 532 4.38 26.89 -28.10
CA GLU A 532 4.54 25.66 -28.88
C GLU A 532 4.79 26.03 -30.35
N ALA A 533 5.73 25.35 -30.99
CA ALA A 533 6.09 25.52 -32.39
C ALA A 533 6.42 24.15 -33.01
N GLY A 534 5.42 23.51 -33.63
CA GLY A 534 5.53 22.11 -34.04
C GLY A 534 5.70 21.20 -32.82
N GLU A 535 6.72 20.34 -32.83
CA GLU A 535 7.07 19.49 -31.67
C GLU A 535 7.77 20.25 -30.55
N GLN A 536 8.27 21.45 -30.81
CA GLN A 536 9.07 22.20 -29.85
C GLN A 536 8.16 22.93 -28.87
N LYS A 537 8.54 22.92 -27.59
CA LYS A 537 7.81 23.61 -26.53
C LYS A 537 8.76 24.42 -25.68
N LEU A 538 8.34 25.61 -25.29
CA LEU A 538 9.06 26.47 -24.35
C LEU A 538 8.11 26.85 -23.21
N ALA A 539 8.53 26.61 -21.97
CA ALA A 539 7.84 27.08 -20.78
C ALA A 539 8.78 27.93 -19.93
N LEU A 540 8.29 29.10 -19.50
CA LEU A 540 9.00 30.04 -18.63
C LEU A 540 8.06 30.43 -17.51
N GLY A 541 8.57 30.55 -16.30
CA GLY A 541 7.73 31.02 -15.20
C GLY A 541 8.46 31.40 -13.94
N ILE A 542 7.69 32.00 -13.04
CA ILE A 542 8.05 32.23 -11.65
C ILE A 542 7.05 31.44 -10.81
N THR A 543 7.55 30.43 -10.09
CA THR A 543 6.71 29.50 -9.31
C THR A 543 7.13 29.49 -7.87
N ARG A 544 6.13 29.46 -6.98
CA ARG A 544 6.33 29.17 -5.56
C ARG A 544 6.03 27.70 -5.32
N VAL A 545 6.98 27.00 -4.69
CA VAL A 545 6.82 25.61 -4.25
C VAL A 545 6.73 25.61 -2.74
N LYS A 546 5.68 24.97 -2.20
CA LYS A 546 5.42 24.85 -0.76
C LYS A 546 5.29 23.37 -0.38
N SER A 547 6.04 22.95 0.62
CA SER A 547 5.92 21.61 1.23
C SER A 547 4.64 21.52 2.07
N LEU A 548 3.82 20.50 1.87
CA LEU A 548 2.65 20.23 2.72
C LEU A 548 3.07 19.71 4.11
N VAL A 549 4.20 19.00 4.17
CA VAL A 549 4.76 18.40 5.39
C VAL A 549 5.36 19.45 6.32
N THR A 550 6.32 20.23 5.82
CA THR A 550 7.08 21.18 6.65
C THR A 550 6.62 22.61 6.50
N ARG A 551 5.71 22.91 5.57
CA ARG A 551 5.27 24.28 5.21
C ARG A 551 6.40 25.21 4.76
N SER A 552 7.60 24.68 4.52
CA SER A 552 8.68 25.45 3.90
C SER A 552 8.28 25.82 2.47
N GLU A 553 8.47 27.09 2.13
CA GLU A 553 8.22 27.60 0.80
C GLU A 553 9.48 28.20 0.20
N LYS A 554 9.60 28.11 -1.13
CA LYS A 554 10.64 28.79 -1.88
C LYS A 554 10.12 29.18 -3.26
N LYS A 555 10.58 30.33 -3.73
CA LYS A 555 10.25 30.89 -5.04
C LYS A 555 11.38 30.61 -6.02
N PHE A 556 11.02 30.29 -7.26
CA PHE A 556 11.95 29.95 -8.32
C PHE A 556 11.53 30.62 -9.62
N ALA A 557 12.48 31.20 -10.34
CA ALA A 557 12.33 31.48 -11.76
C ALA A 557 12.84 30.26 -12.54
N PHE A 558 12.15 29.86 -13.60
CA PHE A 558 12.58 28.75 -14.44
C PHE A 558 12.41 29.05 -15.93
N ALA A 559 13.19 28.33 -16.72
CA ALA A 559 13.03 28.23 -18.16
C ALA A 559 13.29 26.79 -18.58
N VAL A 560 12.40 26.20 -19.37
CA VAL A 560 12.57 24.86 -19.91
C VAL A 560 12.16 24.83 -21.37
N ILE A 561 12.97 24.17 -22.18
CA ILE A 561 12.71 23.94 -23.60
C ILE A 561 12.72 22.44 -23.91
N TYR A 562 11.72 22.02 -24.67
CA TYR A 562 11.61 20.71 -25.28
C TYR A 562 11.93 20.83 -26.77
N LEU A 563 12.93 20.09 -27.23
CA LEU A 563 13.41 20.10 -28.61
C LEU A 563 12.87 18.92 -29.44
N GLY A 564 12.00 18.09 -28.86
CA GLY A 564 11.50 16.85 -29.45
C GLY A 564 12.17 15.60 -28.89
N LYS A 565 11.47 14.46 -29.02
CA LYS A 565 11.85 13.15 -28.48
C LYS A 565 12.17 13.21 -26.99
N HIS A 566 13.41 12.94 -26.57
CA HIS A 566 13.83 12.95 -25.16
C HIS A 566 14.63 14.20 -24.77
N ASN A 567 14.77 15.18 -25.68
CA ASN A 567 15.65 16.33 -25.50
C ASN A 567 14.93 17.45 -24.73
N ILE A 568 15.15 17.48 -23.42
CA ILE A 568 14.68 18.54 -22.52
C ILE A 568 15.89 19.24 -21.92
N ILE A 569 15.88 20.57 -21.98
CA ILE A 569 16.88 21.43 -21.33
C ILE A 569 16.13 22.41 -20.45
N GLY A 570 16.45 22.40 -19.15
CA GLY A 570 15.90 23.38 -18.23
C GLY A 570 16.94 24.02 -17.33
N ASN A 571 16.57 25.18 -16.82
CA ASN A 571 17.34 25.98 -15.88
C ASN A 571 16.41 26.57 -14.82
N ILE A 572 16.93 26.72 -13.60
CA ILE A 572 16.20 27.32 -12.47
C ILE A 572 17.09 28.31 -11.73
N SER A 573 16.52 29.40 -11.22
CA SER A 573 17.19 30.37 -10.35
C SER A 573 16.31 30.67 -9.15
N ILE A 574 16.95 30.84 -7.99
CA ILE A 574 16.31 31.09 -6.69
C ILE A 574 16.27 32.57 -6.31
N ASP A 575 16.94 33.41 -7.08
CA ASP A 575 17.34 34.78 -6.75
C ASP A 575 17.15 35.76 -7.93
N MET A 576 16.50 35.33 -9.01
CA MET A 576 16.23 36.19 -10.16
C MET A 576 15.17 37.25 -9.82
N ALA A 577 15.54 38.53 -9.95
CA ALA A 577 14.62 39.64 -9.78
C ALA A 577 13.53 39.66 -10.88
N PRO A 578 12.28 40.09 -10.57
CA PRO A 578 11.17 40.12 -11.54
C PRO A 578 11.48 40.88 -12.83
N ASP A 579 12.12 42.05 -12.76
CA ASP A 579 12.47 42.83 -13.96
C ASP A 579 13.50 42.12 -14.84
N ARG A 580 14.47 41.44 -14.20
CA ARG A 580 15.47 40.63 -14.90
C ARG A 580 14.80 39.45 -15.61
N PHE A 581 13.83 38.80 -14.96
CA PHE A 581 13.03 37.74 -15.53
C PHE A 581 12.17 38.24 -16.71
N ALA A 582 11.47 39.37 -16.57
CA ALA A 582 10.66 39.94 -17.64
C ALA A 582 11.50 40.25 -18.90
N GLY A 583 12.69 40.84 -18.72
CA GLY A 583 13.61 41.10 -19.83
C GLY A 583 14.16 39.82 -20.48
N MET A 584 14.36 38.76 -19.70
CA MET A 584 14.74 37.44 -20.22
C MET A 584 13.60 36.81 -21.00
N GLN A 585 12.40 36.78 -20.41
CA GLN A 585 11.19 36.22 -20.99
C GLN A 585 10.91 36.82 -22.36
N PHE A 586 10.95 38.15 -22.48
CA PHE A 586 10.76 38.83 -23.76
C PHE A 586 11.77 38.36 -24.83
N ARG A 587 13.07 38.29 -24.48
CA ARG A 587 14.13 37.86 -25.41
C ARG A 587 13.98 36.40 -25.82
N MET A 588 13.68 35.51 -24.87
CA MET A 588 13.53 34.07 -25.12
C MET A 588 12.31 33.78 -25.99
N VAL A 589 11.15 34.36 -25.66
CA VAL A 589 9.91 34.16 -26.43
C VAL A 589 10.09 34.67 -27.86
N LYS A 590 10.68 35.85 -28.04
CA LYS A 590 10.97 36.40 -29.37
C LYS A 590 11.90 35.48 -30.18
N ALA A 591 12.99 35.00 -29.58
CA ALA A 591 13.91 34.08 -30.25
C ALA A 591 13.24 32.74 -30.63
N PHE A 592 12.34 32.24 -29.77
CA PHE A 592 11.59 31.01 -30.03
C PHE A 592 10.58 31.18 -31.17
N GLU A 593 9.81 32.28 -31.17
CA GLU A 593 8.85 32.60 -32.24
C GLU A 593 9.53 32.85 -33.59
N GLU A 594 10.78 33.35 -33.59
CA GLU A 594 11.61 33.50 -34.79
C GLU A 594 12.34 32.20 -35.22
N GLY A 595 12.17 31.09 -34.49
CA GLY A 595 12.80 29.80 -34.79
C GLY A 595 14.32 29.72 -34.49
N LYS A 596 14.86 30.65 -33.70
CA LYS A 596 16.29 30.77 -33.37
C LYS A 596 16.64 30.03 -32.07
N LEU A 597 16.60 28.70 -32.11
CA LEU A 597 16.82 27.85 -30.91
C LEU A 597 18.20 28.03 -30.25
N GLY A 598 19.24 28.28 -31.06
CA GLY A 598 20.57 28.60 -30.54
C GLY A 598 20.57 29.86 -29.66
N ASP A 599 19.81 30.87 -30.06
CA ASP A 599 19.65 32.11 -29.29
C ASP A 599 18.83 31.85 -28.02
N VAL A 600 17.79 31.02 -28.07
CA VAL A 600 17.03 30.63 -26.86
C VAL A 600 17.95 30.00 -25.83
N ILE A 601 18.76 29.02 -26.22
CA ILE A 601 19.73 28.35 -25.34
C ILE A 601 20.82 29.32 -24.86
N GLY A 602 21.27 30.24 -25.73
CA GLY A 602 22.22 31.28 -25.37
C GLY A 602 21.69 32.24 -24.31
N VAL A 603 20.42 32.67 -24.46
CA VAL A 603 19.74 33.51 -23.46
C VAL A 603 19.54 32.74 -22.15
N MET A 604 19.17 31.45 -22.19
CA MET A 604 19.09 30.62 -20.96
C MET A 604 20.41 30.60 -20.21
N GLN A 605 21.52 30.33 -20.90
CA GLN A 605 22.86 30.30 -20.29
C GLN A 605 23.29 31.66 -19.75
N GLN A 606 22.99 32.75 -20.45
CA GLN A 606 23.32 34.10 -20.00
C GLN A 606 22.62 34.46 -18.67
N TYR A 607 21.38 34.02 -18.50
CA TYR A 607 20.54 34.45 -17.38
C TYR A 607 20.57 33.51 -16.18
N PHE A 608 20.58 32.20 -16.41
CA PHE A 608 20.58 31.18 -15.36
C PHE A 608 21.96 30.57 -15.09
N GLY A 609 22.91 30.71 -16.02
CA GLY A 609 24.23 30.11 -15.92
C GLY A 609 24.34 28.76 -16.65
N PRO A 610 25.48 28.06 -16.50
CA PRO A 610 25.81 26.86 -17.26
C PRO A 610 25.12 25.58 -16.74
N GLU A 611 24.64 25.58 -15.49
CA GLU A 611 24.01 24.42 -14.87
C GLU A 611 22.63 24.15 -15.49
N LYS A 612 22.53 23.05 -16.22
CA LYS A 612 21.31 22.61 -16.90
C LYS A 612 20.80 21.35 -16.23
N TYR A 613 19.48 21.19 -16.21
CA TYR A 613 18.88 19.90 -15.95
C TYR A 613 18.23 19.32 -17.20
N THR A 614 18.15 17.99 -17.20
CA THR A 614 17.62 17.15 -18.27
C THR A 614 16.55 16.22 -17.70
N LEU A 615 15.87 15.48 -18.60
CA LEU A 615 14.93 14.43 -18.25
C LEU A 615 15.49 13.42 -17.21
N TRP A 616 16.80 13.18 -17.20
CA TRP A 616 17.44 12.20 -16.33
C TRP A 616 17.54 12.60 -14.87
N GLN A 617 17.35 13.88 -14.55
CA GLN A 617 17.29 14.38 -13.17
C GLN A 617 15.86 14.37 -12.61
N LEU A 618 14.86 13.97 -13.41
CA LEU A 618 13.49 13.86 -12.95
C LEU A 618 13.28 12.71 -11.96
N PHE A 619 12.22 12.79 -11.14
CA PHE A 619 11.81 11.74 -10.21
C PHE A 619 11.40 10.53 -11.04
N LYS A 620 11.49 9.34 -10.45
CA LYS A 620 11.35 8.09 -11.21
C LYS A 620 10.02 8.06 -11.97
N ASP A 621 8.93 8.38 -11.27
CA ASP A 621 7.57 8.30 -11.80
C ASP A 621 7.32 9.39 -12.85
N GLU A 622 7.70 10.64 -12.56
CA GLU A 622 7.59 11.76 -13.51
C GLU A 622 8.39 11.53 -14.81
N LYS A 623 9.61 10.98 -14.68
CA LYS A 623 10.45 10.63 -15.83
C LYS A 623 9.76 9.58 -16.70
N ARG A 624 9.17 8.55 -16.09
CA ARG A 624 8.47 7.47 -16.82
C ARG A 624 7.20 8.01 -17.49
N LYS A 625 6.40 8.80 -16.76
CA LYS A 625 5.23 9.51 -17.30
C LYS A 625 5.58 10.29 -18.58
N ILE A 626 6.64 11.09 -18.56
CA ILE A 626 7.06 11.88 -19.73
C ILE A 626 7.53 10.99 -20.88
N LEU A 627 8.33 9.96 -20.60
CA LEU A 627 8.76 9.00 -21.63
C LEU A 627 7.60 8.24 -22.25
N ASP A 628 6.59 7.88 -21.46
CA ASP A 628 5.38 7.21 -21.93
C ASP A 628 4.57 8.15 -22.83
N LEU A 629 4.41 9.43 -22.47
CA LEU A 629 3.75 10.44 -23.32
C LEU A 629 4.47 10.60 -24.68
N ILE A 630 5.80 10.70 -24.68
CA ILE A 630 6.61 10.80 -25.91
C ILE A 630 6.44 9.55 -26.78
N THR A 631 6.43 8.37 -26.15
CA THR A 631 6.23 7.09 -26.83
C THR A 631 4.84 7.00 -27.43
N GLN A 632 3.80 7.39 -26.70
CA GLN A 632 2.41 7.39 -27.17
C GLN A 632 2.21 8.30 -28.38
N GLN A 633 2.79 9.50 -28.38
CA GLN A 633 2.72 10.41 -29.52
C GLN A 633 3.37 9.78 -30.77
N SER A 634 4.56 9.18 -30.61
CA SER A 634 5.26 8.52 -31.71
C SER A 634 4.47 7.31 -32.24
N MET A 635 3.80 6.58 -31.36
CA MET A 635 2.94 5.44 -31.73
C MET A 635 1.68 5.88 -32.48
N ALA A 636 1.07 7.00 -32.11
CA ALA A 636 -0.10 7.54 -32.80
C ALA A 636 0.21 7.93 -34.26
N GLU A 637 1.39 8.51 -34.51
CA GLU A 637 1.83 8.84 -35.88
C GLU A 637 2.09 7.60 -36.74
N LEU A 638 2.66 6.55 -36.13
CA LEU A 638 2.85 5.25 -36.77
C LEU A 638 1.49 4.61 -37.10
N GLU A 639 0.56 4.60 -36.15
CA GLU A 639 -0.81 4.09 -36.36
C GLU A 639 -1.50 4.84 -37.50
N ALA A 640 -1.44 6.18 -37.53
CA ALA A 640 -2.05 6.98 -38.61
C ALA A 640 -1.48 6.62 -39.99
N SER A 641 -0.20 6.28 -40.06
CA SER A 641 0.44 5.84 -41.31
C SER A 641 0.00 4.44 -41.74
N LEU A 642 -0.07 3.49 -40.79
CA LEU A 642 -0.59 2.15 -41.03
C LEU A 642 -2.08 2.16 -41.41
N ARG A 643 -2.87 3.05 -40.78
CA ARG A 643 -4.31 3.20 -41.04
C ARG A 643 -4.59 3.71 -42.44
N ARG A 644 -3.72 4.59 -42.99
CA ARG A 644 -3.82 5.00 -44.40
C ARG A 644 -3.65 3.82 -45.35
N ALA A 645 -2.68 2.95 -45.09
CA ALA A 645 -2.48 1.73 -45.88
C ALA A 645 -3.67 0.76 -45.75
N TYR A 646 -4.17 0.54 -44.52
CA TYR A 646 -5.37 -0.26 -44.28
C TYR A 646 -6.58 0.23 -45.10
N ASN A 647 -6.90 1.53 -45.03
CA ASN A 647 -8.04 2.11 -45.72
C ASN A 647 -7.91 2.05 -47.25
N GLN A 648 -6.70 2.29 -47.77
CA GLN A 648 -6.46 2.31 -49.21
C GLN A 648 -6.61 0.91 -49.83
N ASP A 649 -6.07 -0.11 -49.16
CA ASP A 649 -5.95 -1.45 -49.73
C ASP A 649 -7.00 -2.44 -49.21
N TYR A 650 -7.96 -1.99 -48.37
CA TYR A 650 -9.05 -2.82 -47.82
C TYR A 650 -9.74 -3.69 -48.87
N LEU A 651 -10.18 -3.10 -49.98
CA LEU A 651 -10.90 -3.82 -51.03
C LEU A 651 -10.02 -4.86 -51.74
N LEU A 652 -8.72 -4.57 -51.89
CA LEU A 652 -7.76 -5.50 -52.47
C LEU A 652 -7.55 -6.69 -51.55
N ILE A 653 -7.31 -6.47 -50.26
CA ILE A 653 -7.13 -7.54 -49.27
C ILE A 653 -8.39 -8.39 -49.15
N ASN A 654 -9.56 -7.75 -49.15
CA ASN A 654 -10.83 -8.44 -49.18
C ASN A 654 -10.99 -9.34 -50.42
N ALA A 655 -10.54 -8.88 -51.59
CA ALA A 655 -10.56 -9.69 -52.80
C ALA A 655 -9.58 -10.86 -52.73
N LEU A 656 -8.36 -10.67 -52.21
CA LEU A 656 -7.38 -11.76 -52.02
C LEU A 656 -7.94 -12.86 -51.11
N ALA A 657 -8.46 -12.48 -49.94
CA ALA A 657 -9.03 -13.42 -48.97
C ALA A 657 -10.23 -14.20 -49.55
N THR A 658 -11.13 -13.52 -50.26
CA THR A 658 -12.33 -14.16 -50.86
C THR A 658 -11.97 -15.13 -51.98
N ASN A 659 -10.81 -14.98 -52.62
CA ASN A 659 -10.33 -15.87 -53.68
C ASN A 659 -9.27 -16.86 -53.17
N GLU A 660 -9.15 -17.06 -51.85
CA GLU A 660 -8.18 -17.97 -51.22
C GLU A 660 -6.72 -17.70 -51.60
N ILE A 661 -6.40 -16.45 -51.96
CA ILE A 661 -5.03 -16.02 -52.29
C ILE A 661 -4.33 -15.56 -51.00
N PRO A 662 -3.11 -16.07 -50.69
CA PRO A 662 -2.38 -15.66 -49.50
C PRO A 662 -2.12 -14.15 -49.45
N ILE A 663 -2.51 -13.52 -48.33
CA ILE A 663 -2.25 -12.10 -48.08
C ILE A 663 -0.75 -11.90 -47.79
N PRO A 664 -0.05 -10.96 -48.46
CA PRO A 664 1.34 -10.67 -48.14
C PRO A 664 1.54 -10.26 -46.68
N ASN A 665 2.64 -10.72 -46.07
CA ASN A 665 2.88 -10.52 -44.63
C ASN A 665 2.83 -9.05 -44.19
N ALA A 666 3.32 -8.11 -45.01
CA ALA A 666 3.28 -6.68 -44.70
C ALA A 666 1.84 -6.15 -44.53
N TYR A 667 0.90 -6.60 -45.38
CA TYR A 667 -0.52 -6.26 -45.24
C TYR A 667 -1.15 -6.98 -44.05
N ARG A 668 -0.77 -8.24 -43.82
CA ARG A 668 -1.23 -9.00 -42.65
C ARG A 668 -0.89 -8.27 -41.35
N THR A 669 0.38 -7.91 -41.14
CA THR A 669 0.82 -7.14 -39.96
C THR A 669 0.11 -5.78 -39.84
N THR A 670 -0.05 -5.06 -40.96
CA THR A 670 -0.73 -3.75 -40.96
C THR A 670 -2.20 -3.86 -40.56
N PHE A 671 -2.94 -4.80 -41.15
CA PHE A 671 -4.35 -5.03 -40.87
C PHE A 671 -4.55 -5.58 -39.46
N GLU A 672 -3.69 -6.50 -39.02
CA GLU A 672 -3.69 -7.03 -37.67
C GLU A 672 -3.50 -5.90 -36.65
N TYR A 673 -2.51 -5.03 -36.82
CA TYR A 673 -2.26 -3.89 -35.92
C TYR A 673 -3.46 -2.93 -35.85
N ILE A 674 -4.03 -2.53 -37.00
CA ILE A 674 -5.15 -1.58 -37.04
C ILE A 674 -6.43 -2.17 -36.44
N LEU A 675 -6.75 -3.43 -36.73
CA LEU A 675 -7.91 -4.09 -36.13
C LEU A 675 -7.74 -4.29 -34.63
N ASN A 676 -6.54 -4.63 -34.15
CA ASN A 676 -6.25 -4.69 -32.73
C ASN A 676 -6.41 -3.32 -32.06
N ALA A 677 -5.88 -2.24 -32.66
CA ALA A 677 -6.06 -0.88 -32.16
C ALA A 677 -7.55 -0.48 -32.09
N ASP A 678 -8.33 -0.77 -33.14
CA ASP A 678 -9.77 -0.51 -33.16
C ASP A 678 -10.53 -1.35 -32.12
N LEU A 679 -10.11 -2.60 -31.91
CA LEU A 679 -10.69 -3.50 -30.91
C LEU A 679 -10.43 -2.98 -29.50
N PHE A 680 -9.21 -2.54 -29.18
CA PHE A 680 -8.90 -1.87 -27.91
C PHE A 680 -9.76 -0.61 -27.73
N ASN A 681 -9.91 0.21 -28.78
CA ASN A 681 -10.74 1.41 -28.79
C ASN A 681 -12.25 1.11 -28.66
N CYS A 682 -12.71 -0.13 -28.81
CA CYS A 682 -14.10 -0.48 -28.52
C CYS A 682 -14.39 -0.58 -27.01
N PHE A 683 -13.35 -0.82 -26.20
CA PHE A 683 -13.44 -0.96 -24.74
C PHE A 683 -12.94 0.28 -23.99
N GLN A 684 -12.08 1.12 -24.57
CA GLN A 684 -11.63 2.34 -23.88
C GLN A 684 -12.74 3.37 -23.59
N PRO A 685 -13.64 3.70 -24.54
CA PRO A 685 -14.66 4.71 -24.35
C PRO A 685 -15.58 4.38 -23.19
N GLU A 686 -16.32 5.40 -22.77
CA GLU A 686 -17.31 5.25 -21.71
C GLU A 686 -18.33 4.14 -22.02
N ARG A 687 -18.71 3.92 -23.28
CA ARG A 687 -19.67 2.90 -23.71
C ARG A 687 -19.00 1.87 -24.62
N ILE A 688 -19.24 0.59 -24.35
CA ILE A 688 -18.77 -0.48 -25.24
C ILE A 688 -19.52 -0.40 -26.57
N ASN A 689 -18.80 -0.24 -27.68
CA ASN A 689 -19.40 -0.35 -29.00
C ASN A 689 -19.44 -1.81 -29.47
N ILE A 690 -20.39 -2.58 -28.94
CA ILE A 690 -20.51 -4.03 -29.22
C ILE A 690 -20.68 -4.31 -30.72
N LYS A 691 -21.29 -3.40 -31.49
CA LYS A 691 -21.41 -3.58 -32.95
C LYS A 691 -20.05 -3.51 -33.65
N ASP A 692 -19.16 -2.64 -33.19
CA ASP A 692 -17.81 -2.57 -33.72
C ASP A 692 -16.99 -3.77 -33.27
N VAL A 693 -17.17 -4.25 -32.03
CA VAL A 693 -16.56 -5.52 -31.58
C VAL A 693 -16.99 -6.67 -32.50
N GLU A 694 -18.29 -6.85 -32.73
CA GLU A 694 -18.85 -7.87 -33.65
C GLU A 694 -18.23 -7.76 -35.06
N ARG A 695 -18.15 -6.54 -35.61
CA ARG A 695 -17.57 -6.28 -36.94
C ARG A 695 -16.08 -6.62 -37.00
N ILE A 696 -15.29 -6.12 -36.04
CA ILE A 696 -13.83 -6.31 -36.00
C ILE A 696 -13.49 -7.78 -35.77
N SER A 697 -14.21 -8.44 -34.87
CA SER A 697 -14.09 -9.89 -34.66
C SER A 697 -14.34 -10.68 -35.95
N ALA A 698 -15.37 -10.33 -36.72
CA ALA A 698 -15.63 -10.98 -38.01
C ALA A 698 -14.51 -10.73 -39.03
N GLU A 699 -13.92 -9.53 -39.06
CA GLU A 699 -12.78 -9.20 -39.93
C GLU A 699 -11.50 -9.96 -39.54
N LEU A 700 -11.21 -10.07 -38.23
CA LEU A 700 -10.08 -10.86 -37.72
C LEU A 700 -10.19 -12.33 -38.14
N ILE A 701 -11.37 -12.94 -37.98
CA ILE A 701 -11.62 -14.33 -38.39
C ILE A 701 -11.50 -14.48 -39.90
N LYS A 702 -12.14 -13.57 -40.66
CA LYS A 702 -12.16 -13.62 -42.12
C LYS A 702 -10.77 -13.60 -42.75
N TRP A 703 -9.85 -12.87 -42.16
CA TRP A 703 -8.49 -12.71 -42.66
C TRP A 703 -7.45 -13.54 -41.91
N ASP A 704 -7.90 -14.42 -41.01
CA ASP A 704 -7.05 -15.28 -40.17
C ASP A 704 -5.99 -14.47 -39.40
N LEU A 705 -6.39 -13.33 -38.85
CA LEU A 705 -5.54 -12.40 -38.09
C LEU A 705 -5.65 -12.68 -36.59
N LYS A 706 -4.59 -12.36 -35.85
CA LYS A 706 -4.49 -12.65 -34.41
C LYS A 706 -4.81 -11.43 -33.55
N ILE A 707 -5.26 -11.69 -32.33
CA ILE A 707 -5.24 -10.68 -31.27
C ILE A 707 -3.81 -10.59 -30.75
N GLU A 708 -3.22 -9.40 -30.81
CA GLU A 708 -1.80 -9.17 -30.48
C GLU A 708 -1.54 -9.31 -28.97
N ASP A 709 -2.43 -8.74 -28.15
CA ASP A 709 -2.33 -8.73 -26.69
C ASP A 709 -3.68 -9.10 -26.06
N PRO A 710 -3.98 -10.42 -25.95
CA PRO A 710 -5.21 -10.92 -25.35
C PRO A 710 -5.37 -10.51 -23.88
N GLU A 711 -4.29 -10.43 -23.12
CA GLU A 711 -4.32 -10.07 -21.69
C GLU A 711 -4.77 -8.62 -21.48
N LYS A 712 -4.19 -7.68 -22.23
CA LYS A 712 -4.61 -6.28 -22.19
C LYS A 712 -6.06 -6.12 -22.64
N LEU A 713 -6.48 -6.85 -23.66
CA LEU A 713 -7.85 -6.79 -24.16
C LEU A 713 -8.84 -7.33 -23.11
N ALA A 714 -8.52 -8.47 -22.48
CA ALA A 714 -9.29 -9.06 -21.40
C ALA A 714 -9.41 -8.10 -20.20
N ARG A 715 -8.33 -7.41 -19.82
CA ARG A 715 -8.38 -6.37 -18.78
C ARG A 715 -9.34 -5.23 -19.15
N LEU A 716 -9.21 -4.65 -20.34
CA LEU A 716 -10.07 -3.56 -20.81
C LEU A 716 -11.54 -4.00 -20.93
N ALA A 717 -11.78 -5.24 -21.36
CA ALA A 717 -13.11 -5.83 -21.40
C ALA A 717 -13.71 -5.93 -19.98
N GLY A 718 -12.96 -6.46 -19.01
CA GLY A 718 -13.39 -6.54 -17.61
C GLY A 718 -13.78 -5.18 -17.01
N GLU A 719 -12.93 -4.16 -17.18
CA GLU A 719 -13.20 -2.78 -16.75
C GLU A 719 -14.46 -2.19 -17.39
N SER A 720 -14.67 -2.48 -18.67
CA SER A 720 -15.80 -1.94 -19.43
C SER A 720 -17.11 -2.63 -19.11
N ILE A 721 -17.08 -3.95 -18.90
CA ILE A 721 -18.24 -4.74 -18.43
C ILE A 721 -18.68 -4.22 -17.07
N TYR A 722 -17.74 -3.95 -16.16
CA TYR A 722 -18.04 -3.37 -14.84
C TYR A 722 -18.71 -1.99 -14.95
N ARG A 723 -18.16 -1.09 -15.78
CA ARG A 723 -18.76 0.24 -16.05
C ARG A 723 -20.18 0.12 -16.62
N GLU A 724 -20.41 -0.83 -17.52
CA GLU A 724 -21.74 -1.02 -18.11
C GLU A 724 -22.73 -1.62 -17.11
N LEU A 725 -22.30 -2.54 -16.23
CA LEU A 725 -23.13 -3.06 -15.14
C LEU A 725 -23.51 -1.96 -14.13
N LYS A 726 -22.60 -1.04 -13.79
CA LYS A 726 -22.94 0.14 -12.96
C LYS A 726 -24.09 0.95 -13.55
N ARG A 727 -24.08 1.17 -14.87
CA ARG A 727 -25.19 1.87 -15.56
C ARG A 727 -26.48 1.08 -15.56
N ILE A 728 -26.39 -0.24 -15.78
CA ILE A 728 -27.56 -1.13 -15.66
C ILE A 728 -28.17 -1.04 -14.26
N SER A 729 -27.35 -0.97 -13.22
CA SER A 729 -27.81 -0.81 -11.83
C SER A 729 -28.58 0.51 -11.59
N SER A 730 -28.17 1.60 -12.26
CA SER A 730 -28.84 2.90 -12.19
C SER A 730 -30.07 3.02 -13.10
N GLU A 731 -30.15 2.27 -14.20
CA GLU A 731 -31.22 2.31 -15.22
C GLU A 731 -31.96 0.96 -15.29
N ARG A 732 -32.54 0.52 -14.17
CA ARG A 732 -33.09 -0.85 -13.97
C ARG A 732 -34.25 -1.26 -14.91
N GLU A 733 -34.78 -0.37 -15.74
CA GLU A 733 -35.87 -0.68 -16.67
C GLU A 733 -35.38 -0.99 -18.11
N ASN A 734 -34.10 -0.76 -18.42
CA ASN A 734 -33.59 -0.83 -19.79
C ASN A 734 -33.11 -2.24 -20.20
N VAL A 735 -34.05 -3.11 -20.57
CA VAL A 735 -33.77 -4.49 -21.03
C VAL A 735 -32.74 -4.55 -22.16
N LYS A 736 -32.81 -3.60 -23.12
CA LYS A 736 -31.91 -3.57 -24.28
C LYS A 736 -30.44 -3.40 -23.89
N ARG A 737 -30.15 -2.79 -22.75
CA ARG A 737 -28.77 -2.59 -22.27
C ARG A 737 -28.16 -3.91 -21.81
N ILE A 738 -28.91 -4.71 -21.03
CA ILE A 738 -28.45 -6.04 -20.59
C ILE A 738 -28.34 -7.00 -21.78
N GLN A 739 -29.32 -7.01 -22.68
CA GLN A 739 -29.26 -7.80 -23.93
C GLN A 739 -28.00 -7.50 -24.73
N ARG A 740 -27.63 -6.21 -24.83
CA ARG A 740 -26.39 -5.81 -25.52
C ARG A 740 -25.17 -6.39 -24.81
N LEU A 741 -25.07 -6.23 -23.50
CA LEU A 741 -23.94 -6.75 -22.73
C LEU A 741 -23.82 -8.28 -22.82
N ASN A 742 -24.93 -9.02 -22.75
CA ASN A 742 -24.95 -10.48 -22.90
C ASN A 742 -24.40 -10.96 -24.25
N ARG A 743 -24.53 -10.17 -25.33
CA ARG A 743 -23.96 -10.51 -26.65
C ARG A 743 -22.44 -10.40 -26.70
N LEU A 744 -21.79 -9.77 -25.72
CA LEU A 744 -20.34 -9.66 -25.67
C LEU A 744 -19.68 -10.98 -25.24
N PHE A 745 -20.27 -11.72 -24.31
CA PHE A 745 -19.65 -12.91 -23.72
C PHE A 745 -19.34 -14.02 -24.74
N PRO A 746 -20.23 -14.36 -25.70
CA PRO A 746 -19.89 -15.31 -26.76
C PRO A 746 -18.69 -14.88 -27.60
N LEU A 747 -18.47 -13.57 -27.79
CA LEU A 747 -17.30 -13.06 -28.50
C LEU A 747 -16.04 -13.23 -27.65
N LEU A 748 -16.12 -12.98 -26.35
CA LEU A 748 -14.99 -13.21 -25.44
C LEU A 748 -14.58 -14.70 -25.43
N GLU A 749 -15.54 -15.61 -25.35
CA GLU A 749 -15.30 -17.05 -25.44
C GLU A 749 -14.70 -17.46 -26.78
N GLN A 750 -15.20 -16.92 -27.89
CA GLN A 750 -14.70 -17.22 -29.23
C GLN A 750 -13.21 -16.90 -29.42
N PHE A 751 -12.71 -15.88 -28.73
CA PHE A 751 -11.30 -15.48 -28.78
C PHE A 751 -10.50 -15.92 -27.55
N GLU A 752 -11.04 -16.81 -26.71
CA GLU A 752 -10.40 -17.29 -25.47
C GLU A 752 -9.95 -16.14 -24.55
N LEU A 753 -10.73 -15.06 -24.49
CA LEU A 753 -10.47 -13.91 -23.64
C LEU A 753 -11.07 -14.13 -22.25
N GLU A 754 -10.22 -14.17 -21.23
CA GLU A 754 -10.61 -14.34 -19.83
C GLU A 754 -10.53 -13.01 -19.05
N PRO A 755 -11.54 -12.13 -19.12
CA PRO A 755 -11.52 -10.88 -18.37
C PRO A 755 -11.56 -11.13 -16.86
N ASN A 756 -10.86 -10.29 -16.09
CA ASN A 756 -11.07 -10.26 -14.64
C ASN A 756 -12.42 -9.63 -14.32
N LEU A 757 -13.40 -10.46 -13.94
CA LEU A 757 -14.78 -10.05 -13.65
C LEU A 757 -15.04 -9.78 -12.17
N HIS A 758 -14.01 -9.72 -11.31
CA HIS A 758 -14.16 -9.68 -9.85
C HIS A 758 -15.12 -8.56 -9.37
N ASN A 759 -14.88 -7.33 -9.82
CA ASN A 759 -15.71 -6.18 -9.43
C ASN A 759 -17.13 -6.26 -10.02
N THR A 760 -17.26 -6.79 -11.23
CA THR A 760 -18.55 -7.04 -11.88
C THR A 760 -19.36 -8.08 -11.12
N GLN A 761 -18.74 -9.18 -10.68
CA GLN A 761 -19.39 -10.22 -9.89
C GLN A 761 -19.84 -9.68 -8.53
N ASN A 762 -19.01 -8.88 -7.85
CA ASN A 762 -19.38 -8.24 -6.58
C ASN A 762 -20.63 -7.37 -6.74
N LEU A 763 -20.62 -6.49 -7.75
CA LEU A 763 -21.75 -5.59 -8.02
C LEU A 763 -23.00 -6.37 -8.46
N TYR A 764 -22.85 -7.41 -9.28
CA TYR A 764 -23.96 -8.28 -9.66
C TYR A 764 -24.59 -8.94 -8.43
N PHE A 765 -23.77 -9.47 -7.53
CA PHE A 765 -24.22 -10.12 -6.31
C PHE A 765 -24.94 -9.14 -5.36
N GLU A 766 -24.42 -7.91 -5.22
CA GLU A 766 -25.07 -6.83 -4.46
C GLU A 766 -26.45 -6.48 -5.04
N ILE A 767 -26.54 -6.29 -6.36
CA ILE A 767 -27.80 -6.00 -7.05
C ILE A 767 -28.80 -7.16 -6.83
N ALA A 768 -28.35 -8.40 -7.00
CA ALA A 768 -29.19 -9.57 -6.79
C ALA A 768 -29.69 -9.69 -5.34
N GLY A 769 -28.88 -9.31 -4.35
CA GLY A 769 -29.29 -9.22 -2.95
C GLY A 769 -30.40 -8.21 -2.72
N LEU A 770 -30.27 -7.00 -3.28
CA LEU A 770 -31.29 -5.95 -3.21
C LEU A 770 -32.60 -6.36 -3.91
N LEU A 771 -32.51 -7.13 -5.00
CA LEU A 771 -33.68 -7.63 -5.72
C LEU A 771 -34.47 -8.67 -4.91
N LYS A 772 -33.83 -9.45 -4.03
CA LYS A 772 -34.54 -10.37 -3.12
C LYS A 772 -35.40 -9.67 -2.07
N GLU A 773 -34.96 -8.49 -1.63
CA GLU A 773 -35.70 -7.69 -0.64
C GLU A 773 -36.87 -6.92 -1.28
N TRP A 774 -36.90 -6.82 -2.61
CA TRP A 774 -37.96 -6.17 -3.38
C TRP A 774 -38.89 -7.25 -3.98
N GLU A 775 -39.76 -7.82 -3.16
CA GLU A 775 -40.95 -8.53 -3.66
C GLU A 775 -41.93 -7.51 -4.28
N ASP A 776 -41.77 -7.16 -5.56
CA ASP A 776 -42.82 -6.98 -6.58
C ASP A 776 -42.37 -6.13 -7.80
N GLU A 777 -42.93 -6.47 -8.98
CA GLU A 777 -43.01 -5.68 -10.23
C GLU A 777 -41.75 -5.50 -11.12
N GLY A 778 -40.78 -6.41 -11.09
CA GLY A 778 -39.74 -6.48 -12.15
C GLY A 778 -40.30 -6.97 -13.49
N ASN A 779 -39.99 -6.30 -14.61
CA ASN A 779 -40.28 -6.81 -15.96
C ASN A 779 -39.65 -8.21 -16.14
N ALA A 780 -40.46 -9.25 -16.37
CA ALA A 780 -40.01 -10.64 -16.50
C ALA A 780 -38.90 -10.81 -17.55
N GLU A 781 -38.93 -9.99 -18.61
CA GLU A 781 -37.89 -9.96 -19.65
C GLU A 781 -36.55 -9.43 -19.11
N TRP A 782 -36.59 -8.44 -18.22
CA TRP A 782 -35.40 -7.90 -17.56
C TRP A 782 -34.76 -8.94 -16.65
N MET A 783 -35.56 -9.62 -15.82
CA MET A 783 -35.07 -10.66 -14.92
C MET A 783 -34.45 -11.84 -15.67
N ALA A 784 -35.06 -12.25 -16.80
CA ALA A 784 -34.47 -13.28 -17.65
C ALA A 784 -33.10 -12.88 -18.21
N GLN A 785 -32.96 -11.62 -18.64
CA GLN A 785 -31.68 -11.10 -19.15
C GLN A 785 -30.64 -10.89 -18.05
N PHE A 786 -31.07 -10.49 -16.85
CA PHE A 786 -30.21 -10.37 -15.69
C PHE A 786 -29.69 -11.74 -15.21
N ASN A 787 -30.55 -12.76 -15.19
CA ASN A 787 -30.13 -14.13 -14.87
C ASN A 787 -29.15 -14.69 -15.90
N GLN A 788 -29.40 -14.46 -17.19
CA GLN A 788 -28.45 -14.81 -18.25
C GLN A 788 -27.10 -14.10 -18.06
N LEU A 789 -27.09 -12.86 -17.59
CA LEU A 789 -25.87 -12.15 -17.24
C LEU A 789 -25.17 -12.82 -16.05
N GLY A 790 -25.92 -13.29 -15.03
CA GLY A 790 -25.37 -14.08 -13.93
C GLY A 790 -24.67 -15.36 -14.39
N ASP A 791 -25.30 -16.11 -15.30
CA ASP A 791 -24.71 -17.30 -15.92
C ASP A 791 -23.40 -16.96 -16.66
N ASN A 792 -23.41 -15.90 -17.47
CA ASN A 792 -22.23 -15.38 -18.17
C ASN A 792 -21.11 -14.92 -17.21
N LEU A 793 -21.46 -14.46 -16.01
CA LEU A 793 -20.51 -14.03 -14.97
C LEU A 793 -20.04 -15.17 -14.06
N GLY A 794 -20.60 -16.38 -14.20
CA GLY A 794 -20.35 -17.50 -13.30
C GLY A 794 -20.87 -17.27 -11.88
N VAL A 795 -21.94 -16.47 -11.72
CA VAL A 795 -22.57 -16.16 -10.42
C VAL A 795 -23.99 -16.68 -10.41
N LYS A 796 -24.30 -17.57 -9.46
CA LYS A 796 -25.66 -18.07 -9.26
C LYS A 796 -26.18 -17.64 -7.91
N VAL A 797 -26.95 -16.56 -7.95
CA VAL A 797 -27.75 -16.14 -6.80
C VAL A 797 -29.07 -16.90 -6.90
N GLU A 798 -29.38 -17.73 -5.91
CA GLU A 798 -30.72 -18.33 -5.78
C GLU A 798 -31.71 -17.19 -5.47
N LEU A 799 -32.15 -16.44 -6.49
CA LEU A 799 -33.12 -15.35 -6.38
C LEU A 799 -34.45 -15.83 -5.81
#